data_AF-A0A3S1IU64-F1
#
_entry.id   AF-A0A3S1IU64-F1
#
_cell.length_a   1.000
_cell.length_b   1.000
_cell.length_c   1.000
_cell.angle_alpha   90.00
_cell.angle_beta   90.00
_cell.angle_gamma   90.00
#
_symmetry.space_group_name_H-M   'P 1'
#
loop_
_entity.id
_entity.type
_entity.pdbx_description
1 polymer ?
#
loop_
_entity_poly.entity_id
_entity_poly.type
_entity_poly.pdbx_seq_one_letter_code
_entity_poly.pdbx_strand_id
1 'polypeptide(L)'
;MMNENCGCCEGVEAITPISTVNRPGLNALMYRVGTHSTFLETMKAGVSNSKYPALAKLKTRNANDSSIAFLDAWATVADVLTFYQERIANEGYLRTATERRSVLELARLVGYSLRPGVAATVYPAFTMEIGYNKDTQIPVGTRIQSLPASGEMPQFFEIAETIEGRTEWNNLQPRLTRPHYIELSNAKDIDKLYFQGITTNLKPNDPLLFIFSNIQGMQIFRHVKKVEPQAIENRTKVELQTEPETITTDDKINLSSSNPSREKQQCPFDKLGTADEGLLNNLLKPASIPPANASRLGLSLKDTYKCESDIAPQLLKTLKPQLKDTLYTAWQNTPVTNKSSLQSTQALRVKAAPFGANSPLKPVYDERGRILGYEEWAIAPIIKLAINVLINNSDNVFALATVSVQQKTGNQSLFINRQAMIRGEQINAPGLSVVPTLLTDGSEEFPQDVGVRLQIITPVEHTVTITQQEVGWGVQIATDPQHIITSGQTLRYTSDDGRKITISNTRGIRENEQVSVSEELTIPLSDTEKRILPLDAQYDQILPRSWVVIQRPNSQIITQVEKIETITKADYGISAKVTQLTLQDRWLEDNDLTLDVIRQTTVYAQSEELKLAFEVINPIEEPVKGSEVELSQLYEGLQPGRWLIVSGERADLGETTGVKASELVMLLGVKQRAVTKFKDIEQERPGDITHTFIQLKNSLSYEYKRDTVTIYGNVVKATHGETRTEALGSGDGSKAFQEFSLRQSPLTYVAAPIPAGAKSTLEVRVNDILWHEKDSLAGLKPTERAYITKTGDDSKTTVIFGNGENGARLPTGVENIRAVYRSGIGKVGNVKAEQISLLASRPLGLRSVINPLPATGGADRESRDQARKNAPLAVMALDRLVSVQDYADFARTFAGIAKAGAMLLSDGRRRLVHLTIAGVDDIPIDKQSDLYRNLYQALRLYGASDQPIQLELRELMVIIISAKVKILPDYQWEAVEPQIRQTLLDTFSFEQRELGQDITLSEVISTIQKVAGVDFVDLDILDTVSETEAANPNILTQIFQALAQGKVYPRENNRENNNSSTETQPRKRITVNLARVKQKIQPAQIAILTPSQPLTLILNPL
;
A
#
# COMPACT_ATOMS: atom_id res chain seq x y z
N MET A 1 19.61 -40.24 81.75
CA MET A 1 18.42 -40.90 82.34
C MET A 1 17.72 -39.92 83.26
N MET A 2 16.64 -39.29 82.81
CA MET A 2 15.64 -38.64 83.65
C MET A 2 14.29 -38.72 82.91
N ASN A 3 13.42 -39.57 83.48
CA ASN A 3 12.00 -39.80 83.25
C ASN A 3 11.47 -39.80 81.81
N GLU A 4 11.47 -41.00 81.23
CA GLU A 4 10.38 -41.44 80.37
C GLU A 4 9.05 -41.25 81.13
N ASN A 5 8.16 -40.41 80.59
CA ASN A 5 6.78 -40.37 81.05
C ASN A 5 6.18 -41.76 80.78
N CYS A 6 5.82 -42.50 81.83
CA CYS A 6 4.95 -43.65 81.64
C CYS A 6 3.68 -43.13 80.96
N GLY A 7 3.23 -43.79 79.89
CA GLY A 7 1.95 -43.54 79.21
C GLY A 7 0.72 -43.76 80.11
N CYS A 8 0.87 -43.66 81.44
CA CYS A 8 -0.17 -43.83 82.44
C CYS A 8 -1.29 -42.77 82.34
N CYS A 9 -1.05 -41.66 81.64
CA CYS A 9 -2.02 -40.59 81.37
C CYS A 9 -2.50 -40.55 79.91
N GLU A 10 -2.15 -41.54 79.08
CA GLU A 10 -2.63 -41.63 77.70
C GLU A 10 -4.13 -41.99 77.70
N GLY A 11 -4.96 -41.14 77.06
CA GLY A 11 -6.42 -41.33 77.01
C GLY A 11 -7.19 -40.80 78.24
N VAL A 12 -6.61 -39.93 79.08
CA VAL A 12 -7.27 -39.36 80.28
C VAL A 12 -7.57 -37.86 80.16
N GLU A 13 -7.11 -37.20 79.10
CA GLU A 13 -7.35 -35.77 78.84
C GLU A 13 -8.32 -35.55 77.69
N ALA A 14 -9.21 -34.56 77.85
CA ALA A 14 -10.07 -34.10 76.77
C ALA A 14 -9.27 -33.20 75.83
N ILE A 15 -9.09 -33.65 74.59
CA ILE A 15 -8.32 -32.94 73.55
C ILE A 15 -9.21 -32.22 72.53
N THR A 16 -10.53 -32.31 72.70
CA THR A 16 -11.54 -31.56 71.93
C THR A 16 -12.50 -30.85 72.88
N PRO A 17 -13.07 -29.68 72.50
CA PRO A 17 -12.90 -29.01 71.21
C PRO A 17 -11.56 -28.26 71.07
N ILE A 18 -10.94 -28.30 69.89
CA ILE A 18 -9.85 -27.40 69.53
C ILE A 18 -10.38 -25.99 69.21
N SER A 19 -9.53 -24.97 69.31
CA SER A 19 -9.90 -23.58 69.05
C SER A 19 -10.28 -23.33 67.58
N THR A 20 -11.42 -22.66 67.37
CA THR A 20 -11.89 -22.20 66.04
C THR A 20 -11.54 -20.73 65.76
N VAL A 21 -10.67 -20.13 66.56
CA VAL A 21 -10.25 -18.73 66.38
C VAL A 21 -9.33 -18.64 65.17
N ASN A 22 -9.72 -17.81 64.20
CA ASN A 22 -8.96 -17.56 62.97
C ASN A 22 -8.48 -16.11 62.93
N ARG A 23 -7.24 -15.89 62.47
CA ARG A 23 -6.76 -14.52 62.19
C ARG A 23 -7.47 -13.94 60.96
N PRO A 24 -7.71 -12.62 60.90
CA PRO A 24 -8.18 -11.97 59.68
C PRO A 24 -7.20 -12.22 58.52
N GLY A 25 -7.68 -12.24 57.27
CA GLY A 25 -6.78 -12.35 56.12
C GLY A 25 -6.35 -13.78 55.74
N LEU A 26 -6.94 -14.86 56.30
CA LEU A 26 -6.73 -16.24 55.83
C LEU A 26 -7.57 -16.67 54.61
N ASN A 27 -7.00 -17.42 53.67
CA ASN A 27 -7.71 -17.91 52.48
C ASN A 27 -8.62 -19.14 52.75
N ALA A 28 -8.56 -19.69 53.96
CA ALA A 28 -9.47 -20.70 54.47
C ALA A 28 -9.61 -20.53 55.99
N LEU A 29 -10.75 -20.91 56.55
CA LEU A 29 -11.01 -20.95 57.98
C LEU A 29 -10.80 -22.37 58.51
N MET A 30 -10.07 -22.49 59.61
CA MET A 30 -10.07 -23.70 60.43
C MET A 30 -11.25 -23.62 61.39
N TYR A 31 -12.27 -24.43 61.17
CA TYR A 31 -13.48 -24.43 61.99
C TYR A 31 -13.81 -25.82 62.54
N ARG A 32 -13.02 -26.84 62.17
CA ARG A 32 -13.12 -28.15 62.82
C ARG A 32 -12.73 -28.07 64.28
N VAL A 33 -13.55 -28.63 65.16
CA VAL A 33 -13.28 -28.74 66.60
C VAL A 33 -12.65 -30.08 67.00
N GLY A 34 -12.47 -30.98 66.03
CA GLY A 34 -11.81 -32.28 66.20
C GLY A 34 -11.84 -33.11 64.92
N THR A 35 -11.16 -34.25 64.93
CA THR A 35 -11.29 -35.37 64.00
C THR A 35 -11.86 -36.58 64.72
N HIS A 36 -12.29 -37.60 63.97
CA HIS A 36 -12.76 -38.88 64.54
C HIS A 36 -11.85 -39.39 65.67
N SER A 37 -10.55 -39.49 65.41
CA SER A 37 -9.56 -39.98 66.40
C SER A 37 -9.58 -39.16 67.69
N THR A 38 -9.57 -37.83 67.58
CA THR A 38 -9.53 -36.94 68.74
C THR A 38 -10.84 -36.88 69.54
N PHE A 39 -11.98 -37.03 68.85
CA PHE A 39 -13.29 -37.15 69.51
C PHE A 39 -13.41 -38.47 70.26
N LEU A 40 -13.01 -39.58 69.63
CA LEU A 40 -13.04 -40.90 70.26
C LEU A 40 -12.15 -40.94 71.50
N GLU A 41 -10.94 -40.38 71.43
CA GLU A 41 -10.05 -40.26 72.59
C GLU A 41 -10.66 -39.38 73.70
N THR A 42 -11.24 -38.22 73.35
CA THR A 42 -11.93 -37.36 74.32
C THR A 42 -13.12 -38.06 74.99
N MET A 43 -13.91 -38.83 74.24
CA MET A 43 -15.04 -39.59 74.76
C MET A 43 -14.58 -40.75 75.66
N LYS A 44 -13.52 -41.48 75.29
CA LYS A 44 -12.90 -42.52 76.12
C LYS A 44 -12.37 -41.95 77.44
N ALA A 45 -11.76 -40.76 77.41
CA ALA A 45 -11.34 -40.03 78.60
C ALA A 45 -12.56 -39.64 79.47
N GLY A 46 -13.66 -39.22 78.83
CA GLY A 46 -14.92 -38.87 79.49
C GLY A 46 -15.57 -40.02 80.29
N VAL A 47 -15.44 -41.27 79.82
CA VAL A 47 -15.93 -42.45 80.56
C VAL A 47 -15.21 -42.62 81.91
N SER A 48 -13.95 -42.19 81.99
CA SER A 48 -13.13 -42.23 83.22
C SER A 48 -13.36 -41.01 84.13
N ASN A 49 -14.21 -40.06 83.75
CA ASN A 49 -14.38 -38.79 84.46
C ASN A 49 -15.24 -38.97 85.73
N SER A 50 -14.71 -38.51 86.86
CA SER A 50 -15.37 -38.60 88.18
C SER A 50 -16.70 -37.84 88.27
N LYS A 51 -16.97 -36.91 87.34
CA LYS A 51 -18.26 -36.22 87.21
C LYS A 51 -19.42 -37.13 86.76
N TYR A 52 -19.12 -38.31 86.22
CA TYR A 52 -20.12 -39.28 85.74
C TYR A 52 -19.99 -40.62 86.49
N PRO A 53 -20.29 -40.68 87.79
CA PRO A 53 -20.08 -41.89 88.61
C PRO A 53 -20.88 -43.10 88.11
N ALA A 54 -21.99 -42.89 87.40
CA ALA A 54 -22.76 -43.96 86.76
C ALA A 54 -21.97 -44.71 85.68
N LEU A 55 -21.00 -44.04 85.02
CA LEU A 55 -20.17 -44.62 83.96
C LEU A 55 -18.91 -45.32 84.48
N ALA A 56 -18.58 -45.17 85.78
CA ALA A 56 -17.38 -45.74 86.40
C ALA A 56 -17.29 -47.29 86.32
N LYS A 57 -18.41 -47.95 86.02
CA LYS A 57 -18.46 -49.41 85.80
C LYS A 57 -17.96 -49.84 84.41
N LEU A 58 -17.85 -48.92 83.44
CA LEU A 58 -17.38 -49.18 82.07
C LEU A 58 -15.84 -49.12 82.01
N LYS A 59 -15.18 -50.21 82.43
CA LYS A 59 -13.72 -50.27 82.61
C LYS A 59 -12.92 -50.69 81.37
N THR A 60 -13.55 -51.29 80.37
CA THR A 60 -12.87 -51.77 79.16
C THR A 60 -12.62 -50.64 78.17
N ARG A 61 -11.50 -50.70 77.44
CA ARG A 61 -11.16 -49.81 76.32
C ARG A 61 -10.90 -50.58 75.03
N ASN A 62 -11.31 -51.85 75.00
CA ASN A 62 -11.17 -52.71 73.81
C ASN A 62 -12.13 -52.25 72.71
N ALA A 63 -11.64 -52.15 71.48
CA ALA A 63 -12.44 -51.77 70.32
C ALA A 63 -13.63 -52.73 70.04
N ASN A 64 -13.54 -53.98 70.51
CA ASN A 64 -14.62 -54.98 70.35
C ASN A 64 -15.75 -54.83 71.38
N ASP A 65 -15.65 -53.90 72.34
CA ASP A 65 -16.70 -53.67 73.33
C ASP A 65 -17.82 -52.77 72.76
N SER A 66 -19.08 -53.12 73.05
CA SER A 66 -20.24 -52.38 72.52
C SER A 66 -20.31 -50.93 73.00
N SER A 67 -19.80 -50.62 74.20
CA SER A 67 -19.73 -49.24 74.70
C SER A 67 -18.69 -48.42 73.93
N ILE A 68 -17.55 -49.01 73.57
CA ILE A 68 -16.52 -48.36 72.75
C ILE A 68 -16.98 -48.21 71.30
N ALA A 69 -17.66 -49.22 70.74
CA ALA A 69 -18.28 -49.13 69.42
C ALA A 69 -19.35 -48.00 69.36
N PHE A 70 -20.09 -47.78 70.45
CA PHE A 70 -21.03 -46.66 70.53
C PHE A 70 -20.32 -45.29 70.56
N LEU A 71 -19.22 -45.16 71.31
CA LEU A 71 -18.41 -43.95 71.28
C LEU A 71 -17.77 -43.71 69.90
N ASP A 72 -17.32 -44.79 69.24
CA ASP A 72 -16.76 -44.76 67.88
C ASP A 72 -17.78 -44.27 66.84
N ALA A 73 -19.02 -44.75 66.94
CA ALA A 73 -20.13 -44.28 66.12
C ALA A 73 -20.41 -42.77 66.35
N TRP A 74 -20.42 -42.31 67.60
CA TRP A 74 -20.61 -40.89 67.92
C TRP A 74 -19.42 -40.02 67.51
N ALA A 75 -18.18 -40.53 67.62
CA ALA A 75 -16.99 -39.84 67.14
C ALA A 75 -17.01 -39.68 65.62
N THR A 76 -17.54 -40.67 64.90
CA THR A 76 -17.77 -40.60 63.44
C THR A 76 -18.81 -39.53 63.11
N VAL A 77 -19.94 -39.50 63.83
CA VAL A 77 -20.96 -38.45 63.66
C VAL A 77 -20.36 -37.06 63.92
N ALA A 78 -19.58 -36.90 64.99
CA ALA A 78 -18.94 -35.64 65.33
C ALA A 78 -17.94 -35.18 64.26
N ASP A 79 -17.13 -36.08 63.70
CA ASP A 79 -16.18 -35.78 62.61
C ASP A 79 -16.92 -35.31 61.34
N VAL A 80 -17.99 -36.01 60.96
CA VAL A 80 -18.81 -35.65 59.80
C VAL A 80 -19.47 -34.27 60.01
N LEU A 81 -20.06 -34.02 61.20
CA LEU A 81 -20.69 -32.73 61.49
C LEU A 81 -19.70 -31.58 61.47
N THR A 82 -18.54 -31.74 62.10
CA THR A 82 -17.54 -30.65 62.16
C THR A 82 -16.88 -30.41 60.81
N PHE A 83 -16.73 -31.44 59.97
CA PHE A 83 -16.32 -31.29 58.57
C PHE A 83 -17.30 -30.44 57.76
N TYR A 84 -18.60 -30.72 57.84
CA TYR A 84 -19.61 -29.94 57.13
C TYR A 84 -19.71 -28.51 57.68
N GLN A 85 -19.62 -28.32 59.00
CA GLN A 85 -19.60 -26.98 59.60
C GLN A 85 -18.43 -26.14 59.10
N GLU A 86 -17.24 -26.73 58.96
CA GLU A 86 -16.08 -26.02 58.41
C GLU A 86 -16.27 -25.61 56.96
N ARG A 87 -16.84 -26.49 56.13
CA ARG A 87 -17.18 -26.13 54.75
C ARG A 87 -18.20 -25.00 54.70
N ILE A 88 -19.28 -25.09 55.47
CA ILE A 88 -20.30 -24.04 55.56
C ILE A 88 -19.69 -22.70 56.04
N ALA A 89 -18.81 -22.74 57.04
CA ALA A 89 -18.12 -21.54 57.55
C ALA A 89 -17.24 -20.90 56.47
N ASN A 90 -16.51 -21.70 55.69
CA ASN A 90 -15.72 -21.21 54.57
C ASN A 90 -16.58 -20.59 53.47
N GLU A 91 -17.78 -21.11 53.20
CA GLU A 91 -18.74 -20.53 52.24
C GLU A 91 -19.37 -19.20 52.70
N GLY A 92 -19.25 -18.84 53.99
CA GLY A 92 -19.86 -17.64 54.56
C GLY A 92 -19.14 -16.31 54.25
N TYR A 93 -17.92 -16.35 53.71
CA TYR A 93 -17.15 -15.14 53.39
C TYR A 93 -16.64 -15.17 51.96
N LEU A 94 -16.70 -14.03 51.27
CA LEU A 94 -16.37 -13.91 49.85
C LEU A 94 -14.99 -14.49 49.52
N ARG A 95 -14.01 -14.26 50.40
CA ARG A 95 -12.62 -14.66 50.20
C ARG A 95 -12.35 -16.15 50.42
N THR A 96 -13.14 -16.82 51.26
CA THR A 96 -12.96 -18.23 51.62
C THR A 96 -13.96 -19.14 50.90
N ALA A 97 -15.04 -18.58 50.35
CA ALA A 97 -16.07 -19.32 49.64
C ALA A 97 -15.49 -19.97 48.38
N THR A 98 -15.74 -21.27 48.24
CA THR A 98 -15.27 -22.07 47.10
C THR A 98 -16.38 -22.33 46.11
N GLU A 99 -17.64 -22.40 46.56
CA GLU A 99 -18.78 -22.57 45.68
C GLU A 99 -19.14 -21.26 44.99
N ARG A 100 -19.42 -21.36 43.68
CA ARG A 100 -19.82 -20.20 42.88
C ARG A 100 -21.11 -19.57 43.41
N ARG A 101 -22.10 -20.39 43.77
CA ARG A 101 -23.36 -19.93 44.36
C ARG A 101 -23.14 -19.02 45.57
N SER A 102 -22.27 -19.42 46.50
CA SER A 102 -21.97 -18.63 47.71
C SER A 102 -21.37 -17.28 47.36
N VAL A 103 -20.35 -17.26 46.49
CA VAL A 103 -19.72 -16.01 46.00
C VAL A 103 -20.76 -15.08 45.38
N LEU A 104 -21.69 -15.61 44.59
CA LEU A 104 -22.72 -14.82 43.92
C LEU A 104 -23.75 -14.25 44.87
N GLU A 105 -24.28 -15.05 45.80
CA GLU A 105 -25.27 -14.55 46.73
C GLU A 105 -24.63 -13.58 47.73
N LEU A 106 -23.38 -13.80 48.16
CA LEU A 106 -22.61 -12.84 48.97
C LEU A 106 -22.35 -11.53 48.23
N ALA A 107 -22.00 -11.59 46.94
CA ALA A 107 -21.83 -10.41 46.11
C ALA A 107 -23.15 -9.65 45.92
N ARG A 108 -24.27 -10.35 45.75
CA ARG A 108 -25.60 -9.74 45.63
C ARG A 108 -26.01 -8.99 46.90
N LEU A 109 -25.59 -9.44 48.09
CA LEU A 109 -25.86 -8.72 49.34
C LEU A 109 -25.31 -7.29 49.35
N VAL A 110 -24.24 -7.03 48.60
CA VAL A 110 -23.64 -5.69 48.45
C VAL A 110 -24.07 -4.99 47.16
N GLY A 111 -25.11 -5.51 46.47
CA GLY A 111 -25.62 -4.94 45.22
C GLY A 111 -24.76 -5.25 43.99
N TYR A 112 -23.75 -6.11 44.10
CA TYR A 112 -22.90 -6.50 42.97
C TYR A 112 -23.55 -7.61 42.15
N SER A 113 -23.67 -7.38 40.85
CA SER A 113 -24.04 -8.40 39.86
C SER A 113 -22.83 -8.75 39.02
N LEU A 114 -22.67 -10.03 38.67
CA LEU A 114 -21.61 -10.46 37.77
C LEU A 114 -21.65 -9.67 36.47
N ARG A 115 -20.47 -9.29 35.99
CA ARG A 115 -20.37 -8.66 34.68
C ARG A 115 -20.78 -9.67 33.61
N PRO A 116 -21.73 -9.31 32.72
CA PRO A 116 -22.09 -10.18 31.62
C PRO A 116 -20.90 -10.34 30.67
N GLY A 117 -20.97 -11.34 29.79
CA GLY A 117 -20.08 -11.33 28.62
C GLY A 117 -20.40 -10.13 27.73
N VAL A 118 -19.58 -9.90 26.71
CA VAL A 118 -19.82 -8.87 25.69
C VAL A 118 -19.70 -9.49 24.31
N ALA A 119 -20.59 -9.10 23.40
CA ALA A 119 -20.55 -9.50 22.00
C ALA A 119 -19.39 -8.83 21.26
N ALA A 120 -18.71 -9.58 20.39
CA ALA A 120 -17.75 -9.01 19.46
C ALA A 120 -18.42 -8.10 18.42
N THR A 121 -17.69 -7.11 17.95
CA THR A 121 -18.10 -6.17 16.88
C THR A 121 -17.23 -6.36 15.65
N VAL A 122 -17.84 -6.23 14.47
CA VAL A 122 -17.18 -6.36 13.17
C VAL A 122 -17.85 -5.45 12.13
N TYR A 123 -17.11 -5.07 11.09
CA TYR A 123 -17.62 -4.31 9.95
C TYR A 123 -17.55 -5.16 8.68
N PRO A 124 -18.56 -6.00 8.40
CA PRO A 124 -18.66 -6.77 7.16
C PRO A 124 -18.85 -5.85 5.93
N ALA A 125 -18.27 -6.27 4.83
CA ALA A 125 -18.49 -5.75 3.49
C ALA A 125 -19.40 -6.70 2.70
N PHE A 126 -20.48 -6.16 2.16
CA PHE A 126 -21.47 -6.91 1.38
C PHE A 126 -21.27 -6.73 -0.13
N THR A 127 -21.55 -7.79 -0.88
CA THR A 127 -21.62 -7.74 -2.34
C THR A 127 -23.07 -7.94 -2.77
N MET A 128 -23.60 -7.04 -3.58
CA MET A 128 -24.92 -7.13 -4.20
C MET A 128 -24.86 -7.87 -5.54
N GLU A 129 -25.95 -8.52 -5.94
CA GLU A 129 -26.13 -9.09 -7.28
C GLU A 129 -26.25 -7.99 -8.34
N ILE A 130 -25.76 -8.26 -9.55
CA ILE A 130 -25.76 -7.28 -10.64
C ILE A 130 -27.20 -6.87 -10.98
N GLY A 131 -27.44 -5.57 -11.09
CA GLY A 131 -28.76 -5.00 -11.40
C GLY A 131 -29.49 -4.45 -10.16
N TYR A 132 -29.03 -4.78 -8.95
CA TYR A 132 -29.52 -4.17 -7.72
C TYR A 132 -28.75 -2.87 -7.44
N ASN A 133 -29.21 -1.79 -8.07
CA ASN A 133 -28.50 -0.51 -8.10
C ASN A 133 -29.18 0.59 -7.27
N LYS A 134 -30.50 0.50 -7.01
CA LYS A 134 -31.27 1.55 -6.31
C LYS A 134 -32.32 0.93 -5.39
N ASP A 135 -32.51 1.55 -4.22
CA ASP A 135 -33.55 1.24 -3.22
C ASP A 135 -33.45 -0.17 -2.57
N THR A 136 -32.35 -0.89 -2.81
CA THR A 136 -32.13 -2.19 -2.17
C THR A 136 -31.58 -1.99 -0.77
N GLN A 137 -32.32 -2.43 0.23
CA GLN A 137 -31.94 -2.32 1.62
C GLN A 137 -31.41 -3.67 2.14
N ILE A 138 -30.31 -3.61 2.87
CA ILE A 138 -29.85 -4.69 3.73
C ILE A 138 -30.42 -4.38 5.12
N PRO A 139 -31.49 -5.06 5.56
CA PRO A 139 -32.19 -4.72 6.78
C PRO A 139 -31.33 -5.04 8.02
N VAL A 140 -31.53 -4.25 9.08
CA VAL A 140 -31.09 -4.61 10.44
C VAL A 140 -31.52 -6.03 10.79
N GLY A 141 -30.67 -6.77 11.50
CA GLY A 141 -30.93 -8.18 11.80
C GLY A 141 -30.63 -9.16 10.67
N THR A 142 -30.12 -8.70 9.51
CA THR A 142 -29.54 -9.61 8.51
C THR A 142 -28.43 -10.42 9.16
N ARG A 143 -28.54 -11.75 9.11
CA ARG A 143 -27.65 -12.73 9.72
C ARG A 143 -26.54 -13.15 8.76
N ILE A 144 -25.32 -13.11 9.27
CA ILE A 144 -24.10 -13.61 8.63
C ILE A 144 -23.41 -14.59 9.58
N GLN A 145 -22.58 -15.48 9.06
CA GLN A 145 -21.93 -16.51 9.86
C GLN A 145 -20.46 -16.70 9.47
N SER A 146 -19.64 -17.08 10.46
CA SER A 146 -18.26 -17.48 10.23
C SER A 146 -18.18 -18.89 9.63
N LEU A 147 -17.12 -19.10 8.84
CA LEU A 147 -16.65 -20.43 8.50
C LEU A 147 -15.78 -20.94 9.67
N PRO A 148 -16.19 -22.01 10.37
CA PRO A 148 -15.43 -22.50 11.52
C PRO A 148 -14.09 -23.10 11.10
N ALA A 149 -13.06 -22.93 11.94
CA ALA A 149 -11.84 -23.73 11.82
C ALA A 149 -12.09 -25.19 12.27
N SER A 150 -11.10 -26.06 12.08
CA SER A 150 -11.20 -27.46 12.52
C SER A 150 -11.46 -27.55 14.03
N GLY A 151 -12.57 -28.17 14.43
CA GLY A 151 -12.98 -28.30 15.84
C GLY A 151 -13.79 -27.12 16.40
N GLU A 152 -14.06 -26.07 15.62
CA GLU A 152 -14.87 -24.93 16.04
C GLU A 152 -16.31 -25.00 15.52
N MET A 153 -17.23 -24.27 16.16
CA MET A 153 -18.62 -24.12 15.72
C MET A 153 -18.80 -22.80 14.96
N PRO A 154 -19.70 -22.73 13.96
CA PRO A 154 -20.04 -21.47 13.30
C PRO A 154 -20.53 -20.42 14.28
N GLN A 155 -20.08 -19.17 14.10
CA GLN A 155 -20.48 -18.04 14.93
C GLN A 155 -21.37 -17.09 14.13
N PHE A 156 -22.49 -16.68 14.70
CA PHE A 156 -23.50 -15.86 14.02
C PHE A 156 -23.36 -14.39 14.40
N PHE A 157 -23.52 -13.51 13.42
CA PHE A 157 -23.52 -12.07 13.60
C PHE A 157 -24.76 -11.47 12.95
N GLU A 158 -25.22 -10.36 13.49
CA GLU A 158 -26.33 -9.59 12.94
C GLU A 158 -25.91 -8.14 12.73
N ILE A 159 -26.36 -7.60 11.59
CA ILE A 159 -26.16 -6.20 11.25
C ILE A 159 -26.95 -5.32 12.24
N ALA A 160 -26.32 -4.26 12.73
CA ALA A 160 -26.86 -3.38 13.77
C ALA A 160 -27.81 -2.28 13.25
N GLU A 161 -27.78 -1.97 11.95
CA GLU A 161 -28.61 -0.94 11.33
C GLU A 161 -28.93 -1.30 9.87
N THR A 162 -30.07 -0.80 9.36
CA THR A 162 -30.42 -0.97 7.96
C THR A 162 -29.57 -0.04 7.10
N ILE A 163 -28.95 -0.59 6.04
CA ILE A 163 -28.21 0.22 5.07
C ILE A 163 -28.74 0.03 3.65
N GLU A 164 -28.57 1.04 2.82
CA GLU A 164 -28.69 0.89 1.38
C GLU A 164 -27.46 0.16 0.83
N GLY A 165 -27.68 -0.90 0.05
CA GLY A 165 -26.66 -1.64 -0.68
C GLY A 165 -26.80 -1.42 -2.19
N ARG A 166 -25.67 -1.22 -2.88
CA ARG A 166 -25.64 -1.05 -4.34
C ARG A 166 -24.56 -1.89 -5.00
N THR A 167 -24.86 -2.42 -6.18
CA THR A 167 -23.89 -3.17 -7.00
C THR A 167 -22.65 -2.32 -7.33
N GLU A 168 -22.84 -1.06 -7.66
CA GLU A 168 -21.76 -0.12 -7.99
C GLU A 168 -20.78 0.09 -6.82
N TRP A 169 -21.22 -0.15 -5.58
CA TRP A 169 -20.40 0.01 -4.37
C TRP A 169 -19.78 -1.30 -3.88
N ASN A 170 -20.01 -2.41 -4.61
CA ASN A 170 -19.38 -3.69 -4.30
C ASN A 170 -17.86 -3.59 -4.31
N ASN A 171 -17.33 -2.83 -5.27
CA ASN A 171 -15.91 -2.62 -5.45
C ASN A 171 -15.67 -1.25 -6.10
N LEU A 172 -15.50 -0.22 -5.28
CA LEU A 172 -15.10 1.11 -5.72
C LEU A 172 -13.61 1.06 -6.09
N GLN A 173 -13.33 0.83 -7.37
CA GLN A 173 -11.94 0.70 -7.84
C GLN A 173 -11.27 2.07 -7.90
N PRO A 174 -10.01 2.22 -7.42
CA PRO A 174 -9.24 3.41 -7.70
C PRO A 174 -8.94 3.50 -9.20
N ARG A 175 -8.64 4.71 -9.67
CA ARG A 175 -8.26 4.91 -11.07
C ARG A 175 -6.93 4.23 -11.40
N LEU A 176 -6.91 3.33 -12.39
CA LEU A 176 -5.70 2.60 -12.81
C LEU A 176 -5.08 3.15 -14.09
N THR A 177 -5.87 3.83 -14.93
CA THR A 177 -5.43 4.34 -16.22
C THR A 177 -5.97 5.75 -16.47
N ARG A 178 -5.27 6.53 -17.29
CA ARG A 178 -5.68 7.89 -17.68
C ARG A 178 -5.25 8.24 -19.11
N PRO A 179 -5.84 9.27 -19.74
CA PRO A 179 -5.32 9.77 -21.01
C PRO A 179 -3.87 10.22 -20.89
N HIS A 180 -3.08 10.00 -21.94
CA HIS A 180 -1.73 10.53 -22.05
C HIS A 180 -1.77 12.06 -22.10
N TYR A 181 -0.88 12.72 -21.35
CA TYR A 181 -0.70 14.17 -21.41
C TYR A 181 0.46 14.51 -22.35
N ILE A 182 0.15 14.69 -23.63
CA ILE A 182 1.12 14.96 -24.69
C ILE A 182 0.83 16.35 -25.27
N GLU A 183 1.74 17.27 -25.01
CA GLU A 183 1.74 18.65 -25.51
C GLU A 183 3.07 18.93 -26.19
N LEU A 184 3.12 19.95 -27.05
CA LEU A 184 4.35 20.30 -27.76
C LEU A 184 5.53 20.54 -26.81
N SER A 185 5.27 21.13 -25.63
CA SER A 185 6.27 21.46 -24.62
C SER A 185 6.91 20.26 -23.92
N ASN A 186 6.20 19.12 -23.81
CA ASN A 186 6.68 17.93 -23.08
C ASN A 186 6.93 16.71 -23.97
N ALA A 187 6.56 16.78 -25.26
CA ALA A 187 6.63 15.69 -26.21
C ALA A 187 8.03 15.05 -26.36
N LYS A 188 9.10 15.79 -26.03
CA LYS A 188 10.48 15.28 -26.02
C LYS A 188 10.85 14.53 -24.74
N ASP A 189 10.19 14.84 -23.63
CA ASP A 189 10.52 14.30 -22.30
C ASP A 189 9.72 13.03 -21.97
N ILE A 190 8.66 12.74 -22.74
CA ILE A 190 7.87 11.52 -22.56
C ILE A 190 8.75 10.30 -22.78
N ASP A 191 8.80 9.41 -21.79
CA ASP A 191 9.57 8.18 -21.79
C ASP A 191 8.74 6.95 -22.19
N LYS A 192 7.42 6.98 -22.00
CA LYS A 192 6.53 5.83 -22.18
C LYS A 192 5.22 6.21 -22.87
N LEU A 193 4.81 5.37 -23.81
CA LEU A 193 3.51 5.43 -24.49
C LEU A 193 2.84 4.07 -24.50
N TYR A 194 1.51 4.08 -24.56
CA TYR A 194 0.71 2.88 -24.76
C TYR A 194 -0.10 3.04 -26.05
N PHE A 195 -0.02 2.05 -26.94
CA PHE A 195 -0.79 2.00 -28.18
C PHE A 195 -1.86 0.92 -28.10
N GLN A 196 -3.01 1.16 -28.73
CA GLN A 196 -4.10 0.20 -28.80
C GLN A 196 -3.71 -0.99 -29.68
N GLY A 197 -3.98 -2.21 -29.21
CA GLY A 197 -3.68 -3.45 -29.92
C GLY A 197 -2.27 -3.98 -29.68
N ILE A 198 -2.04 -5.26 -30.05
CA ILE A 198 -0.75 -5.95 -29.95
C ILE A 198 0.01 -6.04 -31.28
N THR A 199 -0.64 -5.69 -32.39
CA THR A 199 -0.09 -5.78 -33.75
C THR A 199 0.44 -4.43 -34.24
N THR A 200 1.11 -3.67 -33.37
CA THR A 200 1.70 -2.37 -33.73
C THR A 200 2.93 -2.51 -34.62
N ASN A 201 3.54 -3.71 -34.71
CA ASN A 201 4.74 -4.01 -35.49
C ASN A 201 5.96 -3.11 -35.21
N LEU A 202 5.96 -2.39 -34.09
CA LEU A 202 7.07 -1.53 -33.68
C LEU A 202 8.25 -2.36 -33.17
N LYS A 203 9.46 -1.88 -33.45
CA LYS A 203 10.75 -2.45 -33.02
C LYS A 203 11.63 -1.38 -32.37
N PRO A 204 12.65 -1.77 -31.57
CA PRO A 204 13.68 -0.84 -31.12
C PRO A 204 14.29 -0.07 -32.30
N ASN A 205 14.51 1.23 -32.10
CA ASN A 205 14.91 2.24 -33.10
C ASN A 205 13.86 2.59 -34.16
N ASP A 206 12.62 2.08 -34.10
CA ASP A 206 11.61 2.52 -35.04
C ASP A 206 11.25 4.01 -34.82
N PRO A 207 11.06 4.77 -35.91
CA PRO A 207 10.70 6.18 -35.88
C PRO A 207 9.22 6.40 -35.55
N LEU A 208 8.95 7.33 -34.62
CA LEU A 208 7.63 7.83 -34.28
C LEU A 208 7.55 9.34 -34.50
N LEU A 209 6.42 9.81 -35.02
CA LEU A 209 6.17 11.21 -35.29
C LEU A 209 4.88 11.65 -34.58
N PHE A 210 5.00 12.66 -33.70
CA PHE A 210 3.86 13.32 -33.06
C PHE A 210 3.49 14.57 -33.84
N ILE A 211 2.20 14.69 -34.20
CA ILE A 211 1.70 15.79 -35.03
C ILE A 211 0.72 16.61 -34.21
N PHE A 212 1.06 17.88 -33.93
CA PHE A 212 0.18 18.83 -33.25
C PHE A 212 -0.54 19.76 -34.22
N SER A 213 0.08 20.03 -35.36
CA SER A 213 -0.48 20.81 -36.47
C SER A 213 0.19 20.41 -37.78
N ASN A 214 -0.40 20.81 -38.90
CA ASN A 214 0.23 20.68 -40.23
C ASN A 214 1.26 21.78 -40.50
N ILE A 215 1.39 22.77 -39.59
CA ILE A 215 2.38 23.85 -39.71
C ILE A 215 3.77 23.32 -39.37
N GLN A 216 4.77 23.64 -40.19
CA GLN A 216 6.16 23.23 -39.97
C GLN A 216 6.67 23.65 -38.58
N GLY A 217 7.35 22.73 -37.89
CA GLY A 217 7.88 22.96 -36.53
C GLY A 217 6.93 22.56 -35.41
N MET A 218 5.68 22.18 -35.73
CA MET A 218 4.69 21.63 -34.78
C MET A 218 4.65 20.09 -34.81
N GLN A 219 5.75 19.45 -35.18
CA GLN A 219 5.90 18.00 -35.21
C GLN A 219 7.14 17.61 -34.40
N ILE A 220 7.03 16.53 -33.64
CA ILE A 220 8.12 16.02 -32.82
C ILE A 220 8.47 14.60 -33.25
N PHE A 221 9.73 14.42 -33.62
CA PHE A 221 10.29 13.14 -34.03
C PHE A 221 10.94 12.43 -32.85
N ARG A 222 10.60 11.16 -32.62
CA ARG A 222 11.13 10.32 -31.53
C ARG A 222 11.48 8.93 -32.06
N HIS A 223 12.30 8.21 -31.31
CA HIS A 223 12.62 6.82 -31.58
C HIS A 223 12.15 5.91 -30.46
N VAL A 224 11.75 4.70 -30.85
CA VAL A 224 11.44 3.63 -29.92
C VAL A 224 12.72 3.09 -29.29
N LYS A 225 12.72 2.96 -27.97
CA LYS A 225 13.76 2.26 -27.20
C LYS A 225 13.41 0.78 -27.01
N LYS A 226 12.18 0.50 -26.59
CA LYS A 226 11.71 -0.86 -26.28
C LYS A 226 10.21 -0.99 -26.56
N VAL A 227 9.79 -2.19 -26.97
CA VAL A 227 8.38 -2.52 -27.23
C VAL A 227 8.01 -3.77 -26.42
N GLU A 228 6.86 -3.73 -25.77
CA GLU A 228 6.33 -4.80 -24.94
C GLU A 228 4.83 -4.97 -25.21
N PRO A 229 4.43 -5.97 -26.03
CA PRO A 229 3.03 -6.29 -26.26
C PRO A 229 2.36 -6.84 -24.99
N GLN A 230 1.20 -6.31 -24.64
CA GLN A 230 0.41 -6.68 -23.46
C GLN A 230 -0.93 -7.27 -23.93
N ALA A 231 -0.93 -8.59 -24.15
CA ALA A 231 -2.04 -9.29 -24.80
C ALA A 231 -3.34 -9.31 -23.97
N ILE A 232 -3.24 -9.36 -22.64
CA ILE A 232 -4.40 -9.40 -21.74
C ILE A 232 -5.19 -8.08 -21.83
N GLU A 233 -4.48 -6.97 -21.89
CA GLU A 233 -5.04 -5.61 -21.94
C GLU A 233 -5.26 -5.11 -23.38
N ASN A 234 -4.97 -5.94 -24.39
CA ASN A 234 -5.03 -5.63 -25.82
C ASN A 234 -4.34 -4.29 -26.17
N ARG A 235 -3.11 -4.11 -25.71
CA ARG A 235 -2.31 -2.90 -25.94
C ARG A 235 -0.81 -3.22 -26.09
N THR A 236 -0.03 -2.25 -26.55
CA THR A 236 1.43 -2.34 -26.63
C THR A 236 2.05 -1.21 -25.83
N LYS A 237 2.92 -1.54 -24.88
CA LYS A 237 3.75 -0.56 -24.15
C LYS A 237 5.01 -0.27 -24.97
N VAL A 238 5.31 1.00 -25.15
CA VAL A 238 6.47 1.49 -25.90
C VAL A 238 7.26 2.45 -25.02
N GLU A 239 8.52 2.13 -24.78
CA GLU A 239 9.48 3.03 -24.15
C GLU A 239 10.21 3.80 -25.26
N LEU A 240 10.32 5.12 -25.11
CA LEU A 240 10.97 6.02 -26.06
C LEU A 240 12.41 6.29 -25.64
N GLN A 241 13.24 6.63 -26.63
CA GLN A 241 14.61 7.09 -26.37
C GLN A 241 14.54 8.49 -25.80
N THR A 242 15.17 8.70 -24.65
CA THR A 242 15.49 10.02 -24.13
C THR A 242 16.76 10.52 -24.81
N GLU A 243 16.77 11.77 -25.26
CA GLU A 243 18.03 12.43 -25.61
C GLU A 243 18.93 12.37 -24.36
N PRO A 244 20.22 12.03 -24.49
CA PRO A 244 21.11 12.12 -23.35
C PRO A 244 21.13 13.57 -22.89
N GLU A 245 20.66 13.82 -21.65
CA GLU A 245 21.08 15.01 -20.93
C GLU A 245 22.61 15.06 -21.04
N THR A 246 23.15 16.19 -21.48
CA THR A 246 24.58 16.48 -21.30
C THR A 246 24.87 16.36 -19.81
N ILE A 247 25.38 15.19 -19.44
CA ILE A 247 25.90 14.92 -18.11
C ILE A 247 27.06 15.89 -17.96
N THR A 248 26.84 16.99 -17.25
CA THR A 248 27.94 17.71 -16.60
C THR A 248 28.51 16.73 -15.60
N THR A 249 29.71 16.22 -15.89
CA THR A 249 30.48 15.38 -14.98
C THR A 249 30.91 16.21 -13.78
N ASP A 250 30.07 16.22 -12.75
CA ASP A 250 30.47 16.47 -11.36
C ASP A 250 29.62 15.54 -10.49
N ASP A 251 30.19 14.35 -10.24
CA ASP A 251 30.13 13.64 -8.95
C ASP A 251 30.53 12.18 -9.15
N LYS A 252 31.85 11.96 -9.12
CA LYS A 252 32.42 10.69 -8.66
C LYS A 252 33.54 11.04 -7.70
N ILE A 253 33.29 10.87 -6.41
CA ILE A 253 34.20 10.32 -5.39
C ILE A 253 33.35 10.08 -4.14
N ASN A 254 33.16 8.80 -3.78
CA ASN A 254 33.30 8.29 -2.41
C ASN A 254 32.96 6.79 -2.39
N LEU A 255 33.89 6.00 -2.91
CA LEU A 255 34.03 4.60 -2.50
C LEU A 255 35.15 4.59 -1.46
N SER A 256 34.77 4.76 -0.19
CA SER A 256 35.64 4.43 0.92
C SER A 256 35.72 2.91 1.04
N SER A 257 36.94 2.42 1.02
CA SER A 257 37.30 1.05 1.32
C SER A 257 36.79 0.64 2.71
N SER A 258 35.75 -0.18 2.76
CA SER A 258 35.44 -0.95 3.95
C SER A 258 36.43 -2.12 4.04
N ASN A 259 37.28 -2.07 5.06
CA ASN A 259 38.04 -3.22 5.51
C ASN A 259 37.09 -4.41 5.72
N PRO A 260 37.47 -5.66 5.37
CA PRO A 260 36.71 -6.83 5.78
C PRO A 260 36.90 -7.02 7.28
N SER A 261 36.13 -6.27 8.08
CA SER A 261 35.93 -6.58 9.48
C SER A 261 35.24 -7.93 9.53
N ARG A 262 35.95 -8.92 10.07
CA ARG A 262 35.49 -10.27 10.45
C ARG A 262 33.96 -10.34 10.49
N GLU A 263 33.37 -11.13 9.59
CA GLU A 263 31.95 -11.44 9.56
C GLU A 263 31.49 -11.86 10.97
N LYS A 264 30.92 -10.91 11.72
CA LYS A 264 29.95 -11.27 12.74
C LYS A 264 28.78 -11.82 11.94
N GLN A 265 28.41 -13.08 12.17
CA GLN A 265 27.15 -13.64 11.69
C GLN A 265 26.04 -12.65 12.04
N GLN A 266 25.62 -11.87 11.05
CA GLN A 266 24.59 -10.87 11.22
C GLN A 266 23.27 -11.64 11.24
N CYS A 267 22.50 -11.48 12.31
CA CYS A 267 21.27 -12.23 12.46
C CYS A 267 20.36 -11.84 11.29
N PRO A 268 19.76 -12.79 10.54
CA PRO A 268 18.82 -12.45 9.47
C PRO A 268 17.71 -11.50 9.94
N PHE A 269 17.39 -11.54 11.23
CA PHE A 269 16.43 -10.69 11.91
C PHE A 269 16.83 -9.19 11.94
N ASP A 270 18.13 -8.87 11.91
CA ASP A 270 18.63 -7.48 11.94
C ASP A 270 18.24 -6.70 10.67
N LYS A 271 17.97 -7.41 9.55
CA LYS A 271 17.48 -6.80 8.29
C LYS A 271 16.06 -6.24 8.39
N LEU A 272 15.29 -6.59 9.43
CA LEU A 272 13.93 -6.07 9.63
C LEU A 272 13.92 -4.62 10.12
N GLY A 273 15.03 -4.09 10.64
CA GLY A 273 15.09 -2.76 11.25
C GLY A 273 14.32 -2.66 12.58
N THR A 274 14.42 -1.53 13.27
CA THR A 274 13.85 -1.33 14.62
C THR A 274 12.37 -0.91 14.62
N ALA A 275 11.79 -0.77 15.82
CA ALA A 275 10.45 -0.24 16.06
C ALA A 275 10.30 1.22 15.65
N ASP A 276 11.41 1.94 15.58
CA ASP A 276 11.45 3.38 15.29
C ASP A 276 11.90 3.63 13.85
N GLU A 277 12.64 2.71 13.23
CA GLU A 277 13.20 2.84 11.87
C GLU A 277 13.27 1.49 11.14
N GLY A 278 12.82 1.41 9.89
CA GLY A 278 12.91 0.20 9.05
C GLY A 278 11.58 -0.56 8.87
N LEU A 279 11.65 -1.80 8.38
CA LEU A 279 10.48 -2.60 8.01
C LEU A 279 9.57 -2.89 9.22
N LEU A 280 10.15 -3.19 10.39
CA LEU A 280 9.37 -3.51 11.59
C LEU A 280 8.56 -2.31 12.12
N ASN A 281 9.15 -1.11 12.17
CA ASN A 281 8.41 0.13 12.45
C ASN A 281 7.21 0.28 11.50
N ASN A 282 7.45 0.12 10.20
CA ASN A 282 6.39 0.26 9.21
C ASN A 282 5.29 -0.80 9.41
N LEU A 283 5.64 -2.05 9.74
CA LEU A 283 4.68 -3.11 10.07
C LEU A 283 3.87 -2.84 11.35
N LEU A 284 4.47 -2.20 12.35
CA LEU A 284 3.83 -1.85 13.62
C LEU A 284 3.02 -0.55 13.58
N LYS A 285 3.08 0.20 12.48
CA LYS A 285 2.28 1.40 12.27
C LYS A 285 0.78 1.08 12.45
N PRO A 286 0.04 1.80 13.29
CA PRO A 286 -1.38 1.55 13.49
C PRO A 286 -2.22 2.06 12.32
N ALA A 287 -3.38 1.44 12.11
CA ALA A 287 -4.40 1.88 11.16
C ALA A 287 -4.99 3.25 11.55
N SER A 288 -5.51 3.99 10.57
CA SER A 288 -6.22 5.26 10.80
C SER A 288 -7.44 5.03 11.66
N ILE A 289 -7.68 5.94 12.62
CA ILE A 289 -8.81 5.86 13.55
C ILE A 289 -9.93 6.77 13.01
N PRO A 290 -11.03 6.20 12.46
CA PRO A 290 -12.16 6.99 11.99
C PRO A 290 -12.96 7.58 13.17
N PRO A 291 -13.83 8.59 12.92
CA PRO A 291 -14.76 9.07 13.94
C PRO A 291 -15.67 7.94 14.44
N ALA A 292 -16.22 8.10 15.65
CA ALA A 292 -17.07 7.08 16.25
C ALA A 292 -18.39 6.82 15.47
N ASN A 293 -18.95 7.86 14.86
CA ASN A 293 -20.20 7.83 14.10
C ASN A 293 -20.33 9.08 13.21
N ALA A 294 -21.34 9.08 12.34
CA ALA A 294 -21.61 10.16 11.39
C ALA A 294 -21.87 11.53 12.03
N SER A 295 -22.33 11.60 13.29
CA SER A 295 -22.56 12.90 13.95
C SER A 295 -21.27 13.66 14.28
N ARG A 296 -20.10 13.01 14.19
CA ARG A 296 -18.78 13.61 14.42
C ARG A 296 -18.01 13.95 13.13
N LEU A 297 -18.68 13.99 11.98
CA LEU A 297 -18.06 14.33 10.69
C LEU A 297 -17.52 15.77 10.64
N GLY A 298 -18.20 16.72 11.31
CA GLY A 298 -17.85 18.14 11.24
C GLY A 298 -17.91 18.70 9.82
N LEU A 299 -19.05 18.53 9.14
CA LEU A 299 -19.28 19.02 7.78
C LEU A 299 -19.22 20.56 7.73
N SER A 300 -18.64 21.10 6.66
CA SER A 300 -18.50 22.53 6.42
C SER A 300 -19.42 22.95 5.27
N LEU A 301 -20.30 23.93 5.49
CA LEU A 301 -21.20 24.44 4.44
C LEU A 301 -20.41 24.93 3.21
N LYS A 302 -19.26 25.57 3.45
CA LYS A 302 -18.39 26.05 2.38
C LYS A 302 -17.89 24.90 1.50
N ASP A 303 -17.62 23.73 2.07
CA ASP A 303 -17.13 22.58 1.33
C ASP A 303 -18.27 21.77 0.70
N THR A 304 -19.38 21.59 1.42
CA THR A 304 -20.57 20.85 0.96
C THR A 304 -21.19 21.48 -0.29
N TYR A 305 -21.18 22.81 -0.43
CA TYR A 305 -21.79 23.53 -1.56
C TYR A 305 -20.76 24.05 -2.58
N LYS A 306 -19.54 23.51 -2.61
CA LYS A 306 -18.59 23.78 -3.70
C LYS A 306 -19.14 23.28 -5.04
N CYS A 307 -18.71 23.91 -6.13
CA CYS A 307 -19.12 23.54 -7.49
C CYS A 307 -18.81 22.07 -7.83
N GLU A 308 -17.69 21.55 -7.31
CA GLU A 308 -17.24 20.16 -7.49
C GLU A 308 -18.02 19.16 -6.62
N SER A 309 -18.84 19.61 -5.67
CA SER A 309 -19.56 18.74 -4.75
C SER A 309 -20.68 17.98 -5.46
N ASP A 310 -20.90 16.73 -5.05
CA ASP A 310 -21.97 15.88 -5.57
C ASP A 310 -23.39 16.38 -5.22
N ILE A 311 -23.53 17.43 -4.39
CA ILE A 311 -24.84 17.93 -3.95
C ILE A 311 -25.68 18.53 -5.09
N ALA A 312 -25.07 19.25 -6.03
CA ALA A 312 -25.77 19.89 -7.14
C ALA A 312 -26.45 18.89 -8.08
N PRO A 313 -25.75 17.85 -8.60
CA PRO A 313 -26.40 16.82 -9.41
C PRO A 313 -27.43 16.01 -8.61
N GLN A 314 -27.19 15.74 -7.31
CA GLN A 314 -28.19 15.08 -6.45
C GLN A 314 -29.47 15.91 -6.28
N LEU A 315 -29.35 17.22 -6.05
CA LEU A 315 -30.50 18.13 -5.98
C LEU A 315 -31.24 18.20 -7.31
N LEU A 316 -30.52 18.24 -8.44
CA LEU A 316 -31.14 18.26 -9.77
C LEU A 316 -31.99 17.02 -10.01
N LYS A 317 -31.51 15.82 -9.62
CA LYS A 317 -32.30 14.58 -9.70
C LYS A 317 -33.55 14.63 -8.84
N THR A 318 -33.44 15.18 -7.62
CA THR A 318 -34.59 15.34 -6.71
C THR A 318 -35.62 16.31 -7.27
N LEU A 319 -35.18 17.44 -7.84
CA LEU A 319 -36.06 18.46 -8.42
C LEU A 319 -36.62 18.07 -9.79
N LYS A 320 -35.92 17.19 -10.53
CA LYS A 320 -36.30 16.69 -11.86
C LYS A 320 -36.21 15.16 -11.90
N PRO A 321 -37.25 14.45 -11.41
CA PRO A 321 -37.23 12.99 -11.32
C PRO A 321 -36.98 12.26 -12.64
N GLN A 322 -37.30 12.87 -13.78
CA GLN A 322 -37.03 12.34 -15.13
C GLN A 322 -35.52 12.12 -15.41
N LEU A 323 -34.64 12.82 -14.67
CA LEU A 323 -33.19 12.69 -14.79
C LEU A 323 -32.60 11.59 -13.89
N LYS A 324 -33.44 10.87 -13.11
CA LYS A 324 -32.98 9.93 -12.07
C LYS A 324 -32.07 8.81 -12.62
N ASP A 325 -32.30 8.37 -13.85
CA ASP A 325 -31.60 7.22 -14.45
C ASP A 325 -30.59 7.58 -15.54
N THR A 326 -30.63 8.82 -16.05
CA THR A 326 -29.82 9.24 -17.20
C THR A 326 -28.74 10.25 -16.86
N LEU A 327 -28.87 11.04 -15.79
CA LEU A 327 -27.97 12.17 -15.52
C LEU A 327 -26.50 11.74 -15.34
N TYR A 328 -26.21 10.81 -14.43
CA TYR A 328 -24.84 10.38 -14.14
C TYR A 328 -24.24 9.63 -15.34
N THR A 329 -25.02 8.78 -16.00
CA THR A 329 -24.59 8.10 -17.23
C THR A 329 -24.26 9.09 -18.34
N ALA A 330 -25.08 10.12 -18.54
CA ALA A 330 -24.83 11.16 -19.54
C ALA A 330 -23.60 11.99 -19.17
N TRP A 331 -23.47 12.39 -17.90
CA TRP A 331 -22.36 13.21 -17.44
C TRP A 331 -21.01 12.47 -17.50
N GLN A 332 -20.98 11.20 -17.12
CA GLN A 332 -19.78 10.34 -17.23
C GLN A 332 -19.28 10.24 -18.67
N ASN A 333 -20.18 10.22 -19.65
CA ASN A 333 -19.86 10.14 -21.07
C ASN A 333 -19.71 11.51 -21.75
N THR A 334 -19.82 12.61 -21.00
CA THR A 334 -19.67 13.97 -21.54
C THR A 334 -18.21 14.39 -21.43
N PRO A 335 -17.54 14.75 -22.55
CA PRO A 335 -16.20 15.31 -22.51
C PRO A 335 -16.25 16.67 -21.80
N VAL A 336 -15.55 16.79 -20.68
CA VAL A 336 -15.49 18.03 -19.87
C VAL A 336 -14.17 18.76 -20.03
N THR A 337 -13.13 18.08 -20.50
CA THR A 337 -11.81 18.65 -20.77
C THR A 337 -11.64 19.01 -22.24
N ASN A 338 -10.68 19.89 -22.53
CA ASN A 338 -10.32 20.25 -23.91
C ASN A 338 -9.88 19.02 -24.71
N LYS A 339 -10.02 19.09 -26.04
CA LYS A 339 -9.42 18.07 -26.92
C LYS A 339 -7.89 18.18 -26.88
N SER A 340 -7.20 17.05 -27.02
CA SER A 340 -5.74 17.03 -27.12
C SER A 340 -5.27 17.88 -28.31
N SER A 341 -4.20 18.64 -28.10
CA SER A 341 -3.50 19.34 -29.18
C SER A 341 -2.80 18.35 -30.12
N LEU A 342 -2.47 17.14 -29.63
CA LEU A 342 -1.94 16.06 -30.44
C LEU A 342 -3.03 15.53 -31.38
N GLN A 343 -2.83 15.75 -32.67
CA GLN A 343 -3.76 15.32 -33.72
C GLN A 343 -3.59 13.85 -34.05
N SER A 344 -2.35 13.37 -34.16
CA SER A 344 -2.05 11.96 -34.40
C SER A 344 -0.63 11.58 -33.99
N THR A 345 -0.42 10.29 -33.76
CA THR A 345 0.91 9.67 -33.62
C THR A 345 1.11 8.73 -34.80
N GLN A 346 2.20 8.90 -35.55
CA GLN A 346 2.48 8.13 -36.75
C GLN A 346 3.74 7.30 -36.56
N ALA A 347 3.73 6.04 -37.01
CA ALA A 347 4.94 5.24 -37.20
C ALA A 347 5.41 5.37 -38.65
N LEU A 348 6.68 5.67 -38.87
CA LEU A 348 7.25 5.75 -40.22
C LEU A 348 7.83 4.37 -40.58
N ARG A 349 7.12 3.60 -41.38
CA ARG A 349 7.42 2.18 -41.60
C ARG A 349 8.62 1.92 -42.51
N VAL A 350 9.04 2.92 -43.28
CA VAL A 350 10.12 2.80 -44.26
C VAL A 350 11.27 3.71 -43.86
N LYS A 351 12.47 3.14 -43.79
CA LYS A 351 13.75 3.86 -43.78
C LYS A 351 14.38 3.69 -45.16
N ALA A 352 14.46 4.78 -45.91
CA ALA A 352 15.02 4.85 -47.26
C ALA A 352 16.18 5.85 -47.29
N ALA A 353 16.94 5.84 -48.39
CA ALA A 353 17.87 6.91 -48.73
C ALA A 353 17.41 7.61 -50.03
N PRO A 354 17.80 8.86 -50.29
CA PRO A 354 17.57 9.45 -51.60
C PRO A 354 18.37 8.71 -52.69
N PHE A 355 17.84 8.68 -53.91
CA PHE A 355 18.49 8.04 -55.05
C PHE A 355 19.89 8.64 -55.28
N GLY A 356 20.90 7.77 -55.37
CA GLY A 356 22.30 8.17 -55.51
C GLY A 356 23.11 8.07 -54.21
N ALA A 357 22.48 7.95 -53.03
CA ALA A 357 23.19 7.84 -51.76
C ALA A 357 24.21 6.68 -51.72
N ASN A 358 23.91 5.57 -52.39
CA ASN A 358 24.79 4.40 -52.48
C ASN A 358 25.61 4.34 -53.78
N SER A 359 25.56 5.36 -54.64
CA SER A 359 26.33 5.36 -55.89
C SER A 359 27.83 5.35 -55.59
N PRO A 360 28.67 4.61 -56.31
CA PRO A 360 30.12 4.72 -56.14
C PRO A 360 30.59 6.15 -56.45
N LEU A 361 31.72 6.59 -55.87
CA LEU A 361 32.31 7.87 -56.25
C LEU A 361 32.65 7.88 -57.75
N LYS A 362 32.57 9.04 -58.38
CA LYS A 362 32.82 9.21 -59.81
C LYS A 362 34.32 9.04 -60.08
N PRO A 363 34.77 8.04 -60.85
CA PRO A 363 36.18 7.90 -61.20
C PRO A 363 36.60 9.02 -62.16
N VAL A 364 37.70 9.69 -61.83
CA VAL A 364 38.35 10.70 -62.69
C VAL A 364 39.44 9.99 -63.47
N TYR A 365 39.39 10.05 -64.80
CA TYR A 365 40.36 9.39 -65.68
C TYR A 365 41.42 10.37 -66.21
N ASP A 366 42.65 9.91 -66.40
CA ASP A 366 43.67 10.59 -67.19
C ASP A 366 43.39 10.48 -68.70
N GLU A 367 44.17 11.19 -69.51
CA GLU A 367 44.08 11.21 -70.98
C GLU A 367 44.38 9.85 -71.64
N ARG A 368 44.83 8.85 -70.86
CA ARG A 368 45.11 7.48 -71.29
C ARG A 368 44.11 6.47 -70.71
N GLY A 369 43.04 6.92 -70.07
CA GLY A 369 41.96 6.09 -69.51
C GLY A 369 42.29 5.42 -68.17
N ARG A 370 43.32 5.84 -67.44
CA ARG A 370 43.67 5.35 -66.09
C ARG A 370 43.01 6.22 -65.03
N ILE A 371 42.62 5.64 -63.89
CA ILE A 371 41.98 6.39 -62.80
C ILE A 371 43.02 7.23 -62.06
N LEU A 372 42.86 8.57 -62.07
CA LEU A 372 43.66 9.54 -61.32
C LEU A 372 43.18 9.74 -59.88
N GLY A 373 41.90 9.45 -59.63
CA GLY A 373 41.26 9.63 -58.33
C GLY A 373 39.75 9.49 -58.44
N TYR A 374 39.04 9.83 -57.37
CA TYR A 374 37.59 9.80 -57.30
C TYR A 374 37.08 11.18 -56.88
N GLU A 375 36.00 11.63 -57.52
CA GLU A 375 35.28 12.86 -57.17
C GLU A 375 33.81 12.55 -56.86
N GLU A 376 33.12 13.47 -56.21
CA GLU A 376 31.69 13.30 -55.95
C GLU A 376 30.86 13.61 -57.19
N TRP A 377 29.67 13.00 -57.31
CA TRP A 377 28.74 13.36 -58.37
C TRP A 377 28.05 14.70 -58.07
N ALA A 378 27.92 15.55 -59.08
CA ALA A 378 27.08 16.75 -59.00
C ALA A 378 25.60 16.37 -59.09
N ILE A 379 24.78 16.92 -58.19
CA ILE A 379 23.31 16.78 -58.24
C ILE A 379 22.65 17.96 -58.96
N ALA A 380 23.36 19.09 -59.00
CA ALA A 380 22.99 20.28 -59.76
C ALA A 380 23.43 20.16 -61.23
N PRO A 381 22.70 20.77 -62.19
CA PRO A 381 23.10 20.82 -63.59
C PRO A 381 24.47 21.47 -63.75
N ILE A 382 25.34 20.84 -64.54
CA ILE A 382 26.62 21.43 -64.94
C ILE A 382 26.46 22.03 -66.34
N ILE A 383 26.76 23.31 -66.48
CA ILE A 383 27.02 23.93 -67.77
C ILE A 383 28.51 23.84 -68.04
N LYS A 384 28.86 23.15 -69.12
CA LYS A 384 30.19 23.22 -69.70
C LYS A 384 30.19 24.25 -70.81
N LEU A 385 30.82 25.37 -70.56
CA LEU A 385 31.18 26.34 -71.58
C LEU A 385 32.54 25.92 -72.17
N ALA A 386 32.65 25.87 -73.48
CA ALA A 386 33.91 25.63 -74.16
C ALA A 386 34.04 26.61 -75.32
N ILE A 387 35.11 27.38 -75.29
CA ILE A 387 35.47 28.44 -76.21
C ILE A 387 36.72 27.98 -76.93
N ASN A 388 36.65 27.88 -78.25
CA ASN A 388 37.76 27.51 -79.09
C ASN A 388 38.07 28.68 -80.01
N VAL A 389 39.26 29.27 -79.86
CA VAL A 389 39.76 30.34 -80.72
C VAL A 389 40.82 29.75 -81.64
N LEU A 390 40.55 29.78 -82.93
CA LEU A 390 41.45 29.33 -83.99
C LEU A 390 42.29 30.51 -84.46
N ILE A 391 43.61 30.29 -84.43
CA ILE A 391 44.62 31.30 -84.73
C ILE A 391 45.40 30.85 -85.95
N ASN A 392 45.44 31.70 -86.98
CA ASN A 392 46.20 31.43 -88.20
C ASN A 392 47.59 32.07 -88.10
N ASN A 393 48.63 31.25 -88.12
CA ASN A 393 50.01 31.68 -87.90
C ASN A 393 50.63 32.42 -89.10
N SER A 394 49.99 32.43 -90.29
CA SER A 394 50.55 33.10 -91.46
C SER A 394 50.46 34.63 -91.44
N ASP A 395 49.50 35.20 -90.70
CA ASP A 395 49.21 36.66 -90.72
C ASP A 395 48.85 37.25 -89.34
N ASN A 396 48.97 36.49 -88.25
CA ASN A 396 48.52 36.90 -86.90
C ASN A 396 47.04 37.34 -86.84
N VAL A 397 46.22 36.92 -87.82
CA VAL A 397 44.79 37.23 -87.88
C VAL A 397 44.01 36.11 -87.19
N PHE A 398 43.22 36.48 -86.17
CA PHE A 398 42.27 35.56 -85.54
C PHE A 398 41.19 35.17 -86.55
N ALA A 399 41.18 33.90 -86.96
CA ALA A 399 40.36 33.45 -88.08
C ALA A 399 38.94 33.05 -87.64
N LEU A 400 38.77 32.53 -86.42
CA LEU A 400 37.46 32.06 -85.97
C LEU A 400 37.40 31.88 -84.44
N ALA A 401 36.35 32.38 -83.79
CA ALA A 401 35.99 31.97 -82.43
C ALA A 401 34.74 31.10 -82.49
N THR A 402 34.81 29.91 -81.90
CA THR A 402 33.66 29.01 -81.74
C THR A 402 33.34 28.89 -80.27
N VAL A 403 32.14 29.32 -79.89
CA VAL A 403 31.62 29.10 -78.54
C VAL A 403 30.66 27.92 -78.61
N SER A 404 30.94 26.94 -77.75
CA SER A 404 30.09 25.80 -77.49
C SER A 404 29.61 25.86 -76.05
N VAL A 405 28.31 25.93 -75.85
CA VAL A 405 27.69 25.68 -74.55
C VAL A 405 27.13 24.28 -74.59
N GLN A 406 27.48 23.50 -73.59
CA GLN A 406 26.92 22.19 -73.33
C GLN A 406 26.29 22.22 -71.94
N GLN A 407 24.97 22.41 -71.90
CA GLN A 407 24.21 22.18 -70.68
C GLN A 407 23.99 20.68 -70.55
N LYS A 408 24.42 20.10 -69.41
CA LYS A 408 24.22 18.69 -69.12
C LYS A 408 23.10 18.55 -68.09
N THR A 409 21.87 18.44 -68.58
CA THR A 409 20.68 18.10 -67.80
C THR A 409 20.29 16.66 -68.16
N GLY A 410 20.76 15.69 -67.36
CA GLY A 410 20.60 14.26 -67.67
C GLY A 410 21.32 13.85 -68.96
N ASN A 411 20.66 13.04 -69.81
CA ASN A 411 21.19 12.52 -71.07
C ASN A 411 21.09 13.49 -72.26
N GLN A 412 20.49 14.67 -72.08
CA GLN A 412 20.39 15.66 -73.14
C GLN A 412 21.55 16.65 -73.02
N SER A 413 22.39 16.68 -74.06
CA SER A 413 23.37 17.74 -74.26
C SER A 413 22.83 18.66 -75.32
N LEU A 414 22.44 19.88 -74.94
CA LEU A 414 22.14 20.92 -75.92
C LEU A 414 23.48 21.46 -76.42
N PHE A 415 23.87 21.11 -77.64
CA PHE A 415 25.08 21.64 -78.28
C PHE A 415 24.73 22.84 -79.13
N ILE A 416 25.13 24.03 -78.70
CA ILE A 416 25.04 25.23 -79.53
C ILE A 416 26.44 25.56 -80.00
N ASN A 417 26.79 25.17 -81.23
CA ASN A 417 28.02 25.60 -81.89
C ASN A 417 27.68 26.79 -82.80
N ARG A 418 28.18 27.99 -82.46
CA ARG A 418 28.03 29.21 -83.27
C ARG A 418 29.41 29.78 -83.55
N GLN A 419 29.67 30.08 -84.82
CA GLN A 419 30.92 30.69 -85.27
C GLN A 419 30.77 32.22 -85.19
N ALA A 420 31.66 32.88 -84.47
CA ALA A 420 31.78 34.34 -84.47
C ALA A 420 32.91 34.75 -85.41
N MET A 421 32.62 35.61 -86.39
CA MET A 421 33.66 36.41 -87.03
C MET A 421 33.94 37.63 -86.15
N ILE A 422 35.21 37.95 -85.89
CA ILE A 422 35.68 38.85 -84.80
C ILE A 422 35.40 40.35 -85.11
N ARG A 423 34.46 40.67 -86.01
CA ARG A 423 34.04 42.03 -86.38
C ARG A 423 32.78 42.52 -85.63
N GLY A 424 32.67 42.22 -84.32
CA GLY A 424 31.67 42.83 -83.43
C GLY A 424 30.23 42.30 -83.55
N GLU A 425 30.02 41.13 -84.17
CA GLU A 425 28.69 40.51 -84.24
C GLU A 425 28.36 39.82 -82.90
N GLN A 426 27.32 40.31 -82.21
CA GLN A 426 26.85 39.73 -80.95
C GLN A 426 26.16 38.39 -81.20
N ILE A 427 26.64 37.33 -80.52
CA ILE A 427 26.02 36.01 -80.60
C ILE A 427 25.04 35.85 -79.44
N ASN A 428 23.77 35.66 -79.76
CA ASN A 428 22.72 35.38 -78.77
C ASN A 428 22.31 33.90 -78.79
N ALA A 429 22.29 33.28 -77.61
CA ALA A 429 21.76 31.95 -77.35
C ALA A 429 20.90 31.97 -76.06
N PRO A 430 19.99 30.99 -75.83
CA PRO A 430 19.17 30.97 -74.62
C PRO A 430 20.03 30.98 -73.35
N GLY A 431 19.92 32.04 -72.54
CA GLY A 431 20.68 32.23 -71.29
C GLY A 431 22.15 32.67 -71.46
N LEU A 432 22.59 32.99 -72.68
CA LEU A 432 23.97 33.35 -73.01
C LEU A 432 24.03 34.42 -74.11
N SER A 433 24.76 35.51 -73.87
CA SER A 433 25.16 36.44 -74.95
C SER A 433 26.67 36.58 -74.99
N VAL A 434 27.28 36.45 -76.16
CA VAL A 434 28.74 36.59 -76.35
C VAL A 434 29.03 37.78 -77.26
N VAL A 435 29.81 38.73 -76.77
CA VAL A 435 30.28 39.89 -77.53
C VAL A 435 31.80 39.77 -77.73
N PRO A 436 32.28 39.41 -78.94
CA PRO A 436 33.69 39.40 -79.25
C PRO A 436 34.19 40.80 -79.57
N THR A 437 35.28 41.22 -78.92
CA THR A 437 35.98 42.48 -79.17
C THR A 437 37.44 42.18 -79.46
N LEU A 438 37.95 42.67 -80.59
CA LEU A 438 39.37 42.61 -80.90
C LEU A 438 40.10 43.64 -80.02
N LEU A 439 41.16 43.22 -79.35
CA LEU A 439 42.06 44.11 -78.63
C LEU A 439 43.24 44.43 -79.54
N THR A 440 43.35 45.70 -79.92
CA THR A 440 44.51 46.25 -80.63
C THR A 440 45.13 47.35 -79.76
N ASP A 441 46.43 47.58 -79.91
CA ASP A 441 47.19 48.65 -79.25
C ASP A 441 46.83 50.07 -79.76
N GLY A 442 45.90 50.18 -80.71
CA GLY A 442 45.40 51.43 -81.25
C GLY A 442 46.29 52.08 -82.31
N SER A 443 47.36 51.43 -82.78
CA SER A 443 48.15 51.94 -83.92
C SER A 443 47.58 51.49 -85.27
N GLU A 444 47.43 52.43 -86.21
CA GLU A 444 47.03 52.13 -87.60
C GLU A 444 48.17 51.51 -88.45
N GLU A 445 49.35 51.29 -87.86
CA GLU A 445 50.44 50.49 -88.41
C GLU A 445 50.64 49.22 -87.56
N PHE A 446 50.75 48.07 -88.24
CA PHE A 446 50.76 46.67 -87.75
C PHE A 446 50.97 46.49 -86.22
N PRO A 447 49.92 46.07 -85.47
CA PRO A 447 50.02 45.87 -84.03
C PRO A 447 50.95 44.70 -83.70
N GLN A 448 51.90 44.90 -82.77
CA GLN A 448 52.77 43.82 -82.29
C GLN A 448 52.07 42.90 -81.28
N ASP A 449 51.02 43.40 -80.63
CA ASP A 449 50.19 42.64 -79.71
C ASP A 449 48.75 42.59 -80.23
N VAL A 450 48.28 41.39 -80.60
CA VAL A 450 46.89 41.15 -80.98
C VAL A 450 46.23 40.27 -79.93
N GLY A 451 45.04 40.68 -79.46
CA GLY A 451 44.25 39.92 -78.51
C GLY A 451 42.77 39.83 -78.87
N VAL A 452 42.08 38.88 -78.25
CA VAL A 452 40.62 38.74 -78.32
C VAL A 452 40.06 38.80 -76.91
N ARG A 453 39.06 39.66 -76.72
CA ARG A 453 38.22 39.68 -75.52
C ARG A 453 36.83 39.15 -75.87
N LEU A 454 36.36 38.16 -75.14
CA LEU A 454 35.02 37.63 -75.24
C LEU A 454 34.28 37.99 -73.97
N GLN A 455 33.28 38.87 -74.06
CA GLN A 455 32.38 39.18 -72.95
C GLN A 455 31.19 38.23 -73.00
N ILE A 456 30.98 37.48 -71.92
CA ILE A 456 30.01 36.39 -71.81
C ILE A 456 28.99 36.79 -70.75
N ILE A 457 27.77 37.06 -71.21
CA ILE A 457 26.65 37.46 -70.37
C ILE A 457 25.85 36.19 -70.04
N THR A 458 26.05 35.67 -68.83
CA THR A 458 25.23 34.62 -68.19
C THR A 458 24.49 35.24 -66.99
N PRO A 459 23.86 34.48 -66.05
CA PRO A 459 23.42 35.05 -64.77
C PRO A 459 24.53 35.82 -64.02
N VAL A 460 25.81 35.57 -64.37
CA VAL A 460 26.96 36.39 -63.98
C VAL A 460 27.74 36.79 -65.24
N GLU A 461 28.15 38.05 -65.34
CA GLU A 461 28.91 38.58 -66.48
C GLU A 461 30.40 38.27 -66.31
N HIS A 462 31.04 37.64 -67.30
CA HIS A 462 32.45 37.28 -67.22
C HIS A 462 33.17 37.49 -68.57
N THR A 463 34.47 37.81 -68.52
CA THR A 463 35.28 38.07 -69.72
C THR A 463 36.41 37.06 -69.88
N VAL A 464 36.57 36.49 -71.08
CA VAL A 464 37.75 35.68 -71.44
C VAL A 464 38.63 36.49 -72.38
N THR A 465 39.86 36.75 -71.97
CA THR A 465 40.85 37.50 -72.75
C THR A 465 41.99 36.58 -73.15
N ILE A 466 42.28 36.51 -74.44
CA ILE A 466 43.40 35.75 -75.00
C ILE A 466 44.30 36.74 -75.72
N THR A 467 45.54 36.89 -75.28
CA THR A 467 46.54 37.80 -75.85
C THR A 467 47.79 37.03 -76.25
N GLN A 468 48.41 37.43 -77.36
CA GLN A 468 49.73 36.91 -77.71
C GLN A 468 50.78 37.43 -76.70
N GLN A 469 51.77 36.62 -76.37
CA GLN A 469 52.89 36.95 -75.49
C GLN A 469 54.20 36.42 -76.10
N GLU A 470 55.36 36.88 -75.63
CA GLU A 470 56.68 36.46 -76.15
C GLU A 470 56.90 34.93 -76.17
N VAL A 471 56.29 34.20 -75.22
CA VAL A 471 56.45 32.74 -75.06
C VAL A 471 55.09 32.04 -74.89
N GLY A 472 54.19 32.24 -75.87
CA GLY A 472 52.90 31.53 -75.96
C GLY A 472 51.69 32.48 -75.91
N TRP A 473 50.55 31.96 -75.45
CA TRP A 473 49.30 32.72 -75.34
C TRP A 473 48.95 33.00 -73.88
N GLY A 474 48.79 34.27 -73.53
CA GLY A 474 48.26 34.70 -72.25
C GLY A 474 46.74 34.57 -72.25
N VAL A 475 46.19 33.77 -71.33
CA VAL A 475 44.75 33.55 -71.17
C VAL A 475 44.34 34.03 -69.79
N GLN A 476 43.42 35.00 -69.75
CA GLN A 476 42.82 35.52 -68.52
C GLN A 476 41.32 35.29 -68.55
N ILE A 477 40.78 34.69 -67.48
CA ILE A 477 39.37 34.31 -67.39
C ILE A 477 38.76 35.02 -66.18
N ALA A 478 37.82 35.92 -66.43
CA ALA A 478 37.20 36.77 -65.41
C ALA A 478 38.25 37.44 -64.50
N THR A 479 38.15 37.21 -63.19
CA THR A 479 39.09 37.71 -62.17
C THR A 479 40.24 36.74 -61.88
N ASP A 480 40.32 35.59 -62.57
CA ASP A 480 41.40 34.63 -62.36
C ASP A 480 42.77 35.18 -62.79
N PRO A 481 43.87 34.69 -62.19
CA PRO A 481 45.21 35.02 -62.65
C PRO A 481 45.40 34.70 -64.13
N GLN A 482 46.11 35.57 -64.85
CA GLN A 482 46.47 35.29 -66.24
C GLN A 482 47.45 34.12 -66.31
N HIS A 483 47.18 33.17 -67.20
CA HIS A 483 48.01 31.99 -67.42
C HIS A 483 48.61 32.01 -68.82
N ILE A 484 49.93 31.79 -68.93
CA ILE A 484 50.62 31.65 -70.23
C ILE A 484 50.62 30.17 -70.63
N ILE A 485 50.08 29.86 -71.81
CA ILE A 485 50.01 28.50 -72.33
C ILE A 485 50.79 28.35 -73.64
N THR A 486 51.70 27.37 -73.67
CA THR A 486 52.56 27.07 -74.83
C THR A 486 51.99 25.95 -75.68
N SER A 487 52.47 25.82 -76.92
CA SER A 487 51.97 24.83 -77.89
C SER A 487 52.03 23.39 -77.35
N GLY A 488 50.90 22.67 -77.38
CA GLY A 488 50.77 21.30 -76.87
C GLY A 488 50.49 21.18 -75.36
N GLN A 489 50.41 22.29 -74.64
CA GLN A 489 50.15 22.31 -73.20
C GLN A 489 48.64 22.35 -72.91
N THR A 490 48.22 21.63 -71.86
CA THR A 490 46.89 21.72 -71.26
C THR A 490 47.04 22.06 -69.79
N LEU A 491 46.47 23.17 -69.35
CA LEU A 491 46.37 23.59 -67.95
C LEU A 491 44.96 23.30 -67.44
N ARG A 492 44.86 22.66 -66.27
CA ARG A 492 43.59 22.43 -65.57
C ARG A 492 43.71 23.01 -64.18
N TYR A 493 42.80 23.91 -63.80
CA TYR A 493 42.74 24.47 -62.45
C TYR A 493 41.28 24.71 -62.04
N THR A 494 41.05 25.01 -60.77
CA THR A 494 39.74 25.41 -60.25
C THR A 494 39.86 26.84 -59.75
N SER A 495 38.97 27.72 -60.22
CA SER A 495 38.91 29.11 -59.76
C SER A 495 38.48 29.19 -58.30
N ASP A 496 38.74 30.32 -57.64
CA ASP A 496 38.34 30.58 -56.25
C ASP A 496 36.82 30.50 -56.04
N ASP A 497 36.03 30.70 -57.11
CA ASP A 497 34.57 30.56 -57.10
C ASP A 497 34.07 29.14 -57.46
N GLY A 498 34.97 28.17 -57.56
CA GLY A 498 34.65 26.75 -57.74
C GLY A 498 34.45 26.31 -59.20
N ARG A 499 34.64 27.19 -60.19
CA ARG A 499 34.60 26.83 -61.62
C ARG A 499 35.80 25.96 -61.99
N LYS A 500 35.57 24.81 -62.65
CA LYS A 500 36.66 23.99 -63.20
C LYS A 500 37.05 24.51 -64.58
N ILE A 501 38.30 24.92 -64.72
CA ILE A 501 38.81 25.57 -65.91
C ILE A 501 39.87 24.69 -66.56
N THR A 502 39.72 24.48 -67.87
CA THR A 502 40.69 23.81 -68.72
C THR A 502 41.10 24.73 -69.84
N ILE A 503 42.37 25.10 -69.90
CA ILE A 503 42.97 25.86 -70.99
C ILE A 503 43.87 24.90 -71.75
N SER A 504 43.76 24.83 -73.06
CA SER A 504 44.65 24.00 -73.88
C SER A 504 45.04 24.74 -75.15
N ASN A 505 46.30 24.64 -75.55
CA ASN A 505 46.77 25.10 -76.85
C ASN A 505 47.15 23.88 -77.69
N THR A 506 46.37 23.59 -78.73
CA THR A 506 46.54 22.42 -79.59
C THR A 506 46.94 22.82 -81.00
N ARG A 507 47.91 22.09 -81.58
CA ARG A 507 48.42 22.33 -82.93
C ARG A 507 47.57 21.56 -83.95
N GLY A 508 46.93 22.27 -84.88
CA GLY A 508 46.07 21.70 -85.91
C GLY A 508 46.82 21.14 -87.13
N ILE A 509 46.07 20.49 -88.04
CA ILE A 509 46.57 19.74 -89.22
C ILE A 509 47.21 20.65 -90.31
N ARG A 510 47.27 21.98 -90.11
CA ARG A 510 47.83 22.97 -91.06
C ARG A 510 48.62 24.10 -90.38
N GLU A 511 49.42 23.80 -89.37
CA GLU A 511 50.19 24.79 -88.57
C GLU A 511 49.39 25.87 -87.82
N ASN A 512 48.05 25.85 -87.87
CA ASN A 512 47.19 26.70 -87.04
C ASN A 512 47.25 26.27 -85.57
N GLU A 513 47.30 27.24 -84.65
CA GLU A 513 47.13 27.00 -83.22
C GLU A 513 45.65 27.18 -82.83
N GLN A 514 45.16 26.32 -81.95
CA GLN A 514 43.82 26.42 -81.38
C GLN A 514 43.94 26.53 -79.86
N VAL A 515 43.57 27.70 -79.34
CA VAL A 515 43.45 27.92 -77.90
C VAL A 515 42.02 27.62 -77.49
N SER A 516 41.88 26.61 -76.63
CA SER A 516 40.61 26.08 -76.14
C SER A 516 40.50 26.33 -74.64
N VAL A 517 39.55 27.18 -74.25
CA VAL A 517 39.17 27.44 -72.86
C VAL A 517 37.86 26.73 -72.58
N SER A 518 37.81 25.88 -71.56
CA SER A 518 36.58 25.25 -71.10
C SER A 518 36.35 25.53 -69.64
N GLU A 519 35.18 26.03 -69.30
CA GLU A 519 34.70 26.30 -67.95
C GLU A 519 33.52 25.38 -67.65
N GLU A 520 33.57 24.66 -66.53
CA GLU A 520 32.42 23.93 -65.99
C GLU A 520 31.86 24.69 -64.78
N LEU A 521 30.61 25.15 -64.92
CA LEU A 521 29.84 25.87 -63.90
C LEU A 521 28.69 25.01 -63.40
N THR A 522 28.52 24.93 -62.09
CA THR A 522 27.38 24.23 -61.48
C THR A 522 26.27 25.24 -61.16
N ILE A 523 25.06 25.06 -61.69
CA ILE A 523 23.93 25.98 -61.44
C ILE A 523 23.08 25.46 -60.27
N PRO A 524 22.71 26.30 -59.28
CA PRO A 524 21.76 25.91 -58.24
C PRO A 524 20.46 25.35 -58.80
N LEU A 525 19.93 24.32 -58.14
CA LEU A 525 18.64 23.72 -58.51
C LEU A 525 17.51 24.75 -58.43
N SER A 526 16.51 24.62 -59.30
CA SER A 526 15.27 25.40 -59.20
C SER A 526 14.51 25.04 -57.91
N ASP A 527 13.68 25.95 -57.40
CA ASP A 527 12.87 25.67 -56.21
C ASP A 527 11.91 24.49 -56.39
N THR A 528 11.47 24.23 -57.61
CA THR A 528 10.70 23.02 -57.95
C THR A 528 11.52 21.75 -57.82
N GLU A 529 12.78 21.75 -58.24
CA GLU A 529 13.66 20.58 -58.14
C GLU A 529 14.08 20.31 -56.69
N LYS A 530 14.25 21.36 -55.86
CA LYS A 530 14.55 21.23 -54.42
C LYS A 530 13.42 20.56 -53.61
N ARG A 531 12.24 20.38 -54.21
CA ARG A 531 11.07 19.68 -53.63
C ARG A 531 10.90 18.26 -54.15
N ILE A 532 11.70 17.84 -55.13
CA ILE A 532 11.63 16.50 -55.71
C ILE A 532 12.63 15.61 -54.99
N LEU A 533 12.14 14.53 -54.39
CA LEU A 533 12.91 13.54 -53.65
C LEU A 533 12.69 12.14 -54.27
N PRO A 534 13.55 11.70 -55.20
CA PRO A 534 13.58 10.31 -55.63
C PRO A 534 14.23 9.46 -54.54
N LEU A 535 13.59 8.35 -54.17
CA LEU A 535 14.12 7.39 -53.20
C LEU A 535 15.02 6.36 -53.89
N ASP A 536 15.79 5.62 -53.10
CA ASP A 536 16.73 4.59 -53.55
C ASP A 536 16.07 3.34 -54.17
N ALA A 537 14.78 3.11 -53.89
CA ALA A 537 14.01 1.99 -54.41
C ALA A 537 12.54 2.35 -54.66
N GLN A 538 11.78 1.37 -55.17
CA GLN A 538 10.32 1.46 -55.30
C GLN A 538 9.64 1.10 -53.96
N TYR A 539 8.84 2.03 -53.45
CA TYR A 539 8.03 1.92 -52.24
C TYR A 539 6.57 2.25 -52.57
N ASP A 540 5.72 1.22 -52.67
CA ASP A 540 4.33 1.35 -53.15
C ASP A 540 3.33 1.75 -52.05
N GLN A 541 3.73 1.65 -50.77
CA GLN A 541 2.87 1.92 -49.62
C GLN A 541 2.96 3.38 -49.12
N ILE A 542 3.82 4.20 -49.71
CA ILE A 542 3.85 5.64 -49.43
C ILE A 542 2.66 6.28 -50.15
N LEU A 543 1.87 7.07 -49.43
CA LEU A 543 0.64 7.68 -49.94
C LEU A 543 0.75 9.20 -50.05
N PRO A 544 0.03 9.87 -50.98
CA PRO A 544 -0.09 11.31 -50.97
C PRO A 544 -0.63 11.80 -49.63
N ARG A 545 -0.18 12.98 -49.19
CA ARG A 545 -0.42 13.61 -47.87
C ARG A 545 0.15 12.84 -46.67
N SER A 546 0.88 11.75 -46.89
CA SER A 546 1.65 11.10 -45.82
C SER A 546 2.81 11.98 -45.36
N TRP A 547 3.23 11.80 -44.12
CA TRP A 547 4.36 12.52 -43.53
C TRP A 547 5.68 11.81 -43.85
N VAL A 548 6.71 12.62 -44.10
CA VAL A 548 8.07 12.18 -44.34
C VAL A 548 9.02 12.99 -43.47
N VAL A 549 9.98 12.31 -42.84
CA VAL A 549 11.06 12.93 -42.07
C VAL A 549 12.37 12.71 -42.81
N ILE A 550 13.05 13.79 -43.14
CA ILE A 550 14.32 13.81 -43.86
C ILE A 550 15.38 14.27 -42.86
N GLN A 551 16.21 13.33 -42.42
CA GLN A 551 17.35 13.61 -41.57
C GLN A 551 18.56 13.89 -42.44
N ARG A 552 19.01 15.15 -42.44
CA ARG A 552 20.25 15.61 -43.06
C ARG A 552 21.36 15.68 -42.01
N PRO A 553 22.64 15.87 -42.40
CA PRO A 553 23.75 15.96 -41.44
C PRO A 553 23.57 17.01 -40.35
N ASN A 554 23.04 18.18 -40.72
CA ASN A 554 22.95 19.35 -39.84
C ASN A 554 21.51 19.83 -39.60
N SER A 555 20.51 19.15 -40.16
CA SER A 555 19.12 19.58 -40.06
C SER A 555 18.15 18.41 -40.19
N GLN A 556 16.94 18.60 -39.67
CA GLN A 556 15.85 17.66 -39.84
C GLN A 556 14.67 18.40 -40.45
N ILE A 557 14.15 17.84 -41.55
CA ILE A 557 13.01 18.42 -42.28
C ILE A 557 11.85 17.45 -42.14
N ILE A 558 10.73 17.93 -41.62
CA ILE A 558 9.48 17.18 -41.49
C ILE A 558 8.48 17.85 -42.42
N THR A 559 7.99 17.12 -43.41
CA THR A 559 7.10 17.67 -44.45
C THR A 559 6.11 16.61 -44.96
N GLN A 560 5.12 17.03 -45.75
CA GLN A 560 4.14 16.14 -46.37
C GLN A 560 4.46 15.88 -47.83
N VAL A 561 4.05 14.70 -48.30
CA VAL A 561 4.12 14.33 -49.72
C VAL A 561 2.93 14.91 -50.47
N GLU A 562 3.15 15.74 -51.48
CA GLU A 562 2.09 16.23 -52.35
C GLU A 562 1.73 15.23 -53.46
N LYS A 563 2.77 14.69 -54.11
CA LYS A 563 2.63 13.80 -55.27
C LYS A 563 3.63 12.67 -55.21
N ILE A 564 3.23 11.51 -55.74
CA ILE A 564 4.04 10.29 -55.80
C ILE A 564 4.02 9.76 -57.22
N GLU A 565 5.19 9.42 -57.74
CA GLU A 565 5.36 8.80 -59.05
C GLU A 565 6.35 7.64 -58.95
N THR A 566 6.08 6.56 -59.68
CA THR A 566 7.08 5.50 -59.86
C THR A 566 7.74 5.69 -61.22
N ILE A 567 9.03 5.99 -61.23
CA ILE A 567 9.80 6.27 -62.45
C ILE A 567 11.00 5.34 -62.55
N THR A 568 11.54 5.18 -63.75
CA THR A 568 12.88 4.61 -63.93
C THR A 568 13.87 5.76 -63.96
N LYS A 569 14.75 5.85 -62.96
CA LYS A 569 15.78 6.89 -62.86
C LYS A 569 17.14 6.30 -63.22
N ALA A 570 17.89 6.99 -64.07
CA ALA A 570 19.19 6.55 -64.56
C ALA A 570 20.19 7.72 -64.47
N ASP A 571 20.74 7.93 -63.28
CA ASP A 571 21.74 8.96 -62.98
C ASP A 571 22.88 8.36 -62.14
N TYR A 572 24.03 9.05 -62.07
CA TYR A 572 25.17 8.65 -61.22
C TYR A 572 25.75 7.25 -61.48
N GLY A 573 25.65 6.78 -62.72
CA GLY A 573 26.14 5.45 -63.11
C GLY A 573 25.27 4.29 -62.63
N ILE A 574 24.09 4.55 -62.08
CA ILE A 574 23.13 3.53 -61.64
C ILE A 574 21.77 3.77 -62.31
N SER A 575 21.04 2.69 -62.56
CA SER A 575 19.66 2.75 -63.04
C SER A 575 18.76 1.86 -62.21
N ALA A 576 17.68 2.41 -61.69
CA ALA A 576 16.71 1.67 -60.90
C ALA A 576 15.30 2.25 -61.08
N LYS A 577 14.30 1.41 -60.80
CA LYS A 577 12.91 1.84 -60.65
C LYS A 577 12.73 2.36 -59.22
N VAL A 578 12.30 3.60 -59.09
CA VAL A 578 12.27 4.33 -57.82
C VAL A 578 10.93 5.01 -57.58
N THR A 579 10.61 5.24 -56.31
CA THR A 579 9.52 6.14 -55.91
C THR A 579 10.03 7.57 -55.84
N GLN A 580 9.46 8.46 -56.64
CA GLN A 580 9.71 9.90 -56.62
C GLN A 580 8.60 10.61 -55.84
N LEU A 581 9.00 11.35 -54.82
CA LEU A 581 8.13 12.16 -54.00
C LEU A 581 8.26 13.63 -54.42
N THR A 582 7.14 14.31 -54.64
CA THR A 582 7.09 15.78 -54.63
C THR A 582 6.65 16.21 -53.24
N LEU A 583 7.52 16.89 -52.51
CA LEU A 583 7.31 17.33 -51.14
C LEU A 583 6.67 18.71 -51.10
N GLN A 584 5.95 19.04 -50.03
CA GLN A 584 5.38 20.38 -49.82
C GLN A 584 6.47 21.44 -49.63
N ASP A 585 7.51 21.10 -48.85
CA ASP A 585 8.64 21.99 -48.56
C ASP A 585 9.89 21.57 -49.33
N ARG A 586 10.83 22.51 -49.49
CA ARG A 586 12.16 22.21 -50.04
C ARG A 586 12.93 21.33 -49.06
N TRP A 587 13.58 20.29 -49.56
CA TRP A 587 14.48 19.44 -48.77
C TRP A 587 15.96 19.65 -49.07
N LEU A 588 16.27 20.29 -50.20
CA LEU A 588 17.61 20.73 -50.59
C LEU A 588 17.75 22.25 -50.38
N GLU A 589 18.94 22.65 -49.97
CA GLU A 589 19.42 24.03 -49.86
C GLU A 589 20.20 24.45 -51.11
N ASP A 590 20.44 25.76 -51.28
CA ASP A 590 21.09 26.31 -52.48
C ASP A 590 22.56 25.88 -52.63
N ASN A 591 23.21 25.51 -51.53
CA ASN A 591 24.58 25.02 -51.47
C ASN A 591 24.69 23.48 -51.62
N ASP A 592 23.58 22.75 -51.70
CA ASP A 592 23.58 21.30 -51.91
C ASP A 592 23.84 21.00 -53.40
N LEU A 593 25.11 21.01 -53.79
CA LEU A 593 25.52 20.87 -55.19
C LEU A 593 26.04 19.47 -55.56
N THR A 594 26.40 18.65 -54.57
CA THR A 594 26.98 17.31 -54.77
C THR A 594 26.22 16.23 -54.00
N LEU A 595 26.47 14.96 -54.32
CA LEU A 595 25.85 13.83 -53.64
C LEU A 595 26.25 13.69 -52.17
N ASP A 596 27.28 14.39 -51.67
CA ASP A 596 27.75 14.25 -50.28
C ASP A 596 26.61 14.38 -49.25
N VAL A 597 25.77 15.40 -49.41
CA VAL A 597 24.60 15.61 -48.54
C VAL A 597 23.56 14.50 -48.72
N ILE A 598 23.35 14.03 -49.95
CA ILE A 598 22.42 12.93 -50.25
C ILE A 598 22.87 11.62 -49.58
N ARG A 599 24.17 11.31 -49.59
CA ARG A 599 24.74 10.10 -48.97
C ARG A 599 24.50 10.02 -47.46
N GLN A 600 24.54 11.18 -46.82
CA GLN A 600 24.34 11.30 -45.38
C GLN A 600 22.87 11.58 -45.01
N THR A 601 21.97 11.62 -46.00
CA THR A 601 20.55 11.87 -45.78
C THR A 601 19.80 10.56 -45.61
N THR A 602 19.01 10.46 -44.54
CA THR A 602 18.07 9.37 -44.29
C THR A 602 16.65 9.88 -44.42
N VAL A 603 15.79 9.10 -45.09
CA VAL A 603 14.38 9.41 -45.28
C VAL A 603 13.53 8.38 -44.55
N TYR A 604 12.71 8.83 -43.60
CA TYR A 604 11.67 8.01 -42.97
C TYR A 604 10.31 8.36 -43.57
N ALA A 605 9.64 7.36 -44.15
CA ALA A 605 8.40 7.53 -44.89
C ALA A 605 7.39 6.43 -44.53
N GLN A 606 6.28 6.37 -45.27
CA GLN A 606 5.16 5.47 -45.01
C GLN A 606 4.59 5.69 -43.61
N SER A 607 4.02 6.88 -43.37
CA SER A 607 3.36 7.21 -42.11
C SER A 607 2.09 6.38 -41.90
N GLU A 608 2.06 5.61 -40.83
CA GLU A 608 0.90 4.84 -40.38
C GLU A 608 0.43 5.36 -39.03
N GLU A 609 -0.85 5.70 -38.92
CA GLU A 609 -1.41 6.24 -37.68
C GLU A 609 -1.58 5.14 -36.62
N LEU A 610 -1.00 5.37 -35.44
CA LEU A 610 -1.15 4.52 -34.27
C LEU A 610 -2.10 5.15 -33.26
N LYS A 611 -3.17 4.43 -32.93
CA LYS A 611 -4.12 4.86 -31.90
C LYS A 611 -3.51 4.69 -30.51
N LEU A 612 -3.46 5.77 -29.73
CA LEU A 612 -3.03 5.72 -28.33
C LEU A 612 -4.06 4.96 -27.47
N ALA A 613 -3.56 4.13 -26.57
CA ALA A 613 -4.30 3.58 -25.44
C ALA A 613 -4.10 4.50 -24.22
N PHE A 614 -4.89 4.31 -23.17
CA PHE A 614 -4.67 5.03 -21.92
C PHE A 614 -3.37 4.59 -21.22
N GLU A 615 -2.70 5.56 -20.61
CA GLU A 615 -1.50 5.32 -19.84
C GLU A 615 -1.84 4.64 -18.52
N VAL A 616 -0.97 3.71 -18.11
CA VAL A 616 -1.08 3.05 -16.80
C VAL A 616 -0.47 3.95 -15.75
N ILE A 617 -1.23 4.19 -14.69
CA ILE A 617 -0.71 4.87 -13.52
C ILE A 617 0.18 3.90 -12.75
N ASN A 618 1.43 4.26 -12.48
CA ASN A 618 2.37 3.38 -11.79
C ASN A 618 1.87 3.09 -10.36
N PRO A 619 1.56 1.83 -10.02
CA PRO A 619 0.93 1.49 -8.74
C PRO A 619 1.79 1.76 -7.49
N ILE A 620 3.11 1.84 -7.65
CA ILE A 620 4.08 2.04 -6.56
C ILE A 620 4.51 3.50 -6.47
N GLU A 621 4.78 4.17 -7.60
CA GLU A 621 5.15 5.59 -7.61
C GLU A 621 3.97 6.50 -7.24
N GLU A 622 2.75 6.06 -7.58
CA GLU A 622 1.53 6.73 -7.18
C GLU A 622 0.65 5.72 -6.41
N PRO A 623 0.87 5.51 -5.10
CA PRO A 623 0.03 4.64 -4.28
C PRO A 623 -1.28 5.32 -3.86
N VAL A 624 -2.28 4.57 -3.42
CA VAL A 624 -3.48 5.13 -2.78
C VAL A 624 -3.13 5.51 -1.35
N LYS A 625 -3.26 6.80 -1.01
CA LYS A 625 -2.90 7.35 0.30
C LYS A 625 -3.65 8.65 0.61
N GLY A 626 -3.47 9.16 1.82
CA GLY A 626 -4.03 10.44 2.24
C GLY A 626 -5.54 10.36 2.48
N SER A 627 -6.21 11.51 2.43
CA SER A 627 -7.64 11.65 2.73
C SER A 627 -8.54 11.82 1.50
N GLU A 628 -7.99 11.70 0.28
CA GLU A 628 -8.75 11.85 -0.96
C GLU A 628 -8.31 10.75 -1.93
N VAL A 629 -9.26 9.96 -2.43
CA VAL A 629 -8.98 8.85 -3.34
C VAL A 629 -9.79 9.03 -4.62
N GLU A 630 -9.09 9.06 -5.76
CA GLU A 630 -9.68 9.09 -7.09
C GLU A 630 -10.16 7.69 -7.50
N LEU A 631 -11.44 7.59 -7.85
CA LEU A 631 -12.05 6.34 -8.32
C LEU A 631 -12.01 6.24 -9.85
N SER A 632 -12.14 5.02 -10.35
CA SER A 632 -12.01 4.67 -11.77
C SER A 632 -13.06 5.29 -12.69
N GLN A 633 -14.16 5.80 -12.13
CA GLN A 633 -15.29 6.35 -12.87
C GLN A 633 -16.15 7.25 -11.98
N LEU A 634 -17.24 7.75 -12.55
CA LEU A 634 -18.28 8.47 -11.84
C LEU A 634 -19.16 7.47 -11.06
N TYR A 635 -19.25 7.64 -9.74
CA TYR A 635 -20.12 6.90 -8.84
C TYR A 635 -21.18 7.81 -8.25
N GLU A 636 -22.39 7.27 -8.12
CA GLU A 636 -23.54 7.97 -7.58
C GLU A 636 -23.89 7.49 -6.16
N GLY A 637 -24.44 8.40 -5.35
CA GLY A 637 -25.23 8.06 -4.16
C GLY A 637 -24.39 7.78 -2.90
N LEU A 638 -23.08 7.96 -2.98
CA LEU A 638 -22.15 7.86 -1.86
C LEU A 638 -22.39 9.03 -0.88
N GLN A 639 -23.14 8.75 0.19
CA GLN A 639 -23.53 9.76 1.19
C GLN A 639 -22.48 9.94 2.30
N PRO A 640 -22.21 11.18 2.76
CA PRO A 640 -21.39 11.43 3.94
C PRO A 640 -21.83 10.63 5.17
N GLY A 641 -20.87 10.17 5.97
CA GLY A 641 -21.11 9.37 7.18
C GLY A 641 -21.15 7.87 6.95
N ARG A 642 -21.12 7.42 5.70
CA ARG A 642 -21.03 6.00 5.34
C ARG A 642 -19.67 5.42 5.72
N TRP A 643 -19.68 4.20 6.24
CA TRP A 643 -18.48 3.39 6.45
C TRP A 643 -17.96 2.86 5.12
N LEU A 644 -16.64 2.92 4.94
CA LEU A 644 -15.93 2.28 3.84
C LEU A 644 -14.79 1.45 4.43
N ILE A 645 -14.35 0.42 3.71
CA ILE A 645 -13.10 -0.28 4.04
C ILE A 645 -12.18 -0.18 2.83
N VAL A 646 -10.97 0.32 3.06
CA VAL A 646 -9.88 0.31 2.06
C VAL A 646 -8.99 -0.88 2.38
N SER A 647 -8.83 -1.80 1.43
CA SER A 647 -8.04 -3.02 1.57
C SER A 647 -7.09 -3.18 0.39
N GLY A 648 -5.86 -3.61 0.63
CA GLY A 648 -4.86 -3.79 -0.43
C GLY A 648 -3.48 -4.18 0.11
N GLU A 649 -2.53 -4.36 -0.80
CA GLU A 649 -1.11 -4.55 -0.49
C GLU A 649 -0.48 -3.21 -0.07
N ARG A 650 0.36 -3.22 0.97
CA ARG A 650 1.07 -2.03 1.45
C ARG A 650 2.25 -1.70 0.54
N ALA A 651 2.30 -0.46 0.05
CA ALA A 651 3.39 0.10 -0.75
C ALA A 651 4.42 0.87 0.11
N ASP A 652 4.13 1.14 1.38
CA ASP A 652 5.01 1.86 2.32
C ASP A 652 6.07 0.96 2.98
N LEU A 653 6.30 -0.26 2.47
CA LEU A 653 7.22 -1.26 3.04
C LEU A 653 8.53 -1.45 2.23
N GLY A 654 8.88 -0.47 1.39
CA GLY A 654 10.08 -0.53 0.55
C GLY A 654 9.99 -1.63 -0.50
N GLU A 655 10.99 -2.51 -0.59
CA GLU A 655 11.01 -3.65 -1.52
C GLU A 655 10.14 -4.84 -1.05
N THR A 656 9.54 -4.76 0.13
CA THR A 656 8.73 -5.86 0.69
C THR A 656 7.35 -5.90 0.04
N THR A 657 7.05 -7.01 -0.64
CA THR A 657 5.76 -7.25 -1.29
C THR A 657 4.93 -8.30 -0.56
N GLY A 658 3.61 -8.29 -0.76
CA GLY A 658 2.67 -9.33 -0.30
C GLY A 658 2.03 -9.08 1.06
N VAL A 659 2.36 -7.98 1.75
CA VAL A 659 1.75 -7.62 3.03
C VAL A 659 0.43 -6.89 2.79
N LYS A 660 -0.69 -7.58 3.02
CA LYS A 660 -2.03 -7.01 2.92
C LYS A 660 -2.46 -6.37 4.24
N ALA A 661 -3.15 -5.24 4.14
CA ALA A 661 -3.77 -4.57 5.27
C ALA A 661 -5.16 -4.04 4.90
N SER A 662 -5.95 -3.68 5.90
CA SER A 662 -7.26 -3.06 5.71
C SER A 662 -7.48 -1.97 6.75
N GLU A 663 -8.17 -0.90 6.36
CA GLU A 663 -8.52 0.22 7.22
C GLU A 663 -10.02 0.53 7.11
N LEU A 664 -10.69 0.59 8.26
CA LEU A 664 -12.05 1.13 8.36
C LEU A 664 -11.98 2.66 8.31
N VAL A 665 -12.65 3.26 7.34
CA VAL A 665 -12.70 4.71 7.17
C VAL A 665 -14.14 5.21 7.06
N MET A 666 -14.34 6.51 7.27
CA MET A 666 -15.65 7.14 7.09
C MET A 666 -15.60 8.17 5.98
N LEU A 667 -16.57 8.11 5.09
CA LEU A 667 -16.74 9.06 3.99
C LEU A 667 -17.16 10.42 4.56
N LEU A 668 -16.33 11.44 4.33
CA LEU A 668 -16.63 12.83 4.65
C LEU A 668 -17.50 13.49 3.58
N GLY A 669 -17.22 13.18 2.31
CA GLY A 669 -17.91 13.78 1.18
C GLY A 669 -17.39 13.25 -0.15
N VAL A 670 -18.02 13.71 -1.23
CA VAL A 670 -17.69 13.29 -2.59
C VAL A 670 -17.51 14.53 -3.46
N LYS A 671 -16.45 14.53 -4.26
CA LYS A 671 -16.24 15.51 -5.33
C LYS A 671 -16.30 14.82 -6.68
N GLN A 672 -16.88 15.51 -7.66
CA GLN A 672 -16.93 15.10 -9.05
C GLN A 672 -16.13 16.10 -9.88
N ARG A 673 -15.00 15.66 -10.45
CA ARG A 673 -14.13 16.51 -11.28
C ARG A 673 -13.36 15.70 -12.31
N ALA A 674 -12.88 16.37 -13.36
CA ALA A 674 -11.94 15.77 -14.32
C ALA A 674 -10.47 16.15 -14.04
N VAL A 675 -10.23 17.06 -13.08
CA VAL A 675 -8.88 17.44 -12.65
C VAL A 675 -8.27 16.27 -11.87
N THR A 676 -7.12 15.78 -12.35
CA THR A 676 -6.37 14.68 -11.73
C THR A 676 -5.16 15.22 -10.99
N LYS A 677 -4.69 14.50 -9.96
CA LYS A 677 -3.38 14.78 -9.37
C LYS A 677 -2.32 13.94 -10.08
N PHE A 678 -1.28 14.60 -10.58
CA PHE A 678 -0.08 13.96 -11.09
C PHE A 678 1.14 14.54 -10.40
N LYS A 679 1.94 13.70 -9.73
CA LYS A 679 3.10 14.13 -8.92
C LYS A 679 2.75 15.33 -8.01
N ASP A 680 1.61 15.24 -7.32
CA ASP A 680 1.04 16.26 -6.43
C ASP A 680 0.61 17.59 -7.09
N ILE A 681 0.56 17.66 -8.42
CA ILE A 681 0.07 18.82 -9.18
C ILE A 681 -1.33 18.50 -9.72
N GLU A 682 -2.29 19.39 -9.46
CA GLU A 682 -3.63 19.28 -10.04
C GLU A 682 -3.62 19.74 -11.50
N GLN A 683 -3.96 18.84 -12.42
CA GLN A 683 -3.92 19.10 -13.86
C GLN A 683 -5.11 18.46 -14.57
N GLU A 684 -5.76 19.25 -15.43
CA GLU A 684 -6.72 18.73 -16.41
C GLU A 684 -5.98 18.10 -17.58
N ARG A 685 -6.40 16.88 -17.94
CA ARG A 685 -5.82 16.15 -19.07
C ARG A 685 -6.77 16.21 -20.26
N PRO A 686 -6.29 16.57 -21.46
CA PRO A 686 -7.15 16.62 -22.62
C PRO A 686 -7.79 15.26 -22.95
N GLY A 687 -9.09 15.25 -23.22
CA GLY A 687 -9.85 14.03 -23.49
C GLY A 687 -10.22 13.22 -22.24
N ASP A 688 -9.94 13.73 -21.03
CA ASP A 688 -10.37 13.12 -19.78
C ASP A 688 -11.84 13.40 -19.45
N ILE A 689 -12.44 12.53 -18.64
CA ILE A 689 -13.83 12.57 -18.20
C ILE A 689 -13.94 12.88 -16.71
N THR A 690 -15.16 13.15 -16.23
CA THR A 690 -15.43 13.37 -14.80
C THR A 690 -15.28 12.06 -14.03
N HIS A 691 -14.52 12.09 -12.93
CA HIS A 691 -14.32 10.98 -12.00
C HIS A 691 -14.83 11.35 -10.61
N THR A 692 -15.10 10.34 -9.80
CA THR A 692 -15.45 10.49 -8.39
C THR A 692 -14.22 10.48 -7.51
N PHE A 693 -14.10 11.49 -6.65
CA PHE A 693 -13.08 11.60 -5.61
C PHE A 693 -13.78 11.46 -4.26
N ILE A 694 -13.51 10.36 -3.56
CA ILE A 694 -14.01 10.19 -2.20
C ILE A 694 -13.11 10.96 -1.23
N GLN A 695 -13.72 11.72 -0.34
CA GLN A 695 -13.03 12.44 0.72
C GLN A 695 -13.23 11.68 2.02
N LEU A 696 -12.14 11.26 2.65
CA LEU A 696 -12.13 10.54 3.91
C LEU A 696 -12.03 11.52 5.08
N LYS A 697 -12.70 11.24 6.20
CA LYS A 697 -12.62 12.10 7.39
C LYS A 697 -11.20 12.17 7.98
N ASN A 698 -10.49 11.06 7.92
CA ASN A 698 -9.11 10.92 8.35
C ASN A 698 -8.29 10.40 7.17
N SER A 699 -7.03 10.83 7.05
CA SER A 699 -6.11 10.26 6.08
C SER A 699 -5.85 8.78 6.37
N LEU A 700 -5.71 7.98 5.32
CA LEU A 700 -5.19 6.62 5.41
C LEU A 700 -3.84 6.64 6.12
N SER A 701 -3.64 5.69 7.04
CA SER A 701 -2.35 5.54 7.71
C SER A 701 -1.36 4.78 6.85
N TYR A 702 -1.82 3.86 6.01
CA TYR A 702 -0.96 3.12 5.08
C TYR A 702 -0.98 3.74 3.68
N GLU A 703 0.06 3.47 2.90
CA GLU A 703 0.06 3.68 1.46
C GLU A 703 -0.19 2.34 0.79
N TYR A 704 -1.18 2.26 -0.10
CA TYR A 704 -1.55 1.00 -0.75
C TYR A 704 -1.13 0.98 -2.21
N LYS A 705 -0.58 -0.16 -2.65
CA LYS A 705 -0.25 -0.41 -4.05
C LYS A 705 -1.53 -0.39 -4.89
N ARG A 706 -1.64 0.58 -5.79
CA ARG A 706 -2.93 1.01 -6.35
C ARG A 706 -3.73 -0.07 -7.08
N ASP A 707 -3.06 -0.93 -7.82
CA ASP A 707 -3.66 -2.05 -8.59
C ASP A 707 -4.16 -3.21 -7.71
N THR A 708 -3.80 -3.23 -6.43
CA THR A 708 -4.26 -4.24 -5.45
C THR A 708 -5.42 -3.76 -4.59
N VAL A 709 -5.78 -2.47 -4.69
CA VAL A 709 -6.74 -1.84 -3.80
C VAL A 709 -8.17 -2.21 -4.16
N THR A 710 -8.92 -2.58 -3.14
CA THR A 710 -10.37 -2.77 -3.17
C THR A 710 -10.99 -1.85 -2.12
N ILE A 711 -11.95 -1.00 -2.53
CA ILE A 711 -12.67 -0.14 -1.60
C ILE A 711 -14.11 -0.63 -1.51
N TYR A 712 -14.48 -1.14 -0.35
CA TYR A 712 -15.82 -1.65 -0.08
C TYR A 712 -16.75 -0.52 0.35
N GLY A 713 -17.85 -0.30 -0.38
CA GLY A 713 -18.84 0.74 -0.07
C GLY A 713 -20.13 0.25 0.60
N ASN A 714 -20.43 -1.04 0.53
CA ASN A 714 -21.54 -1.68 1.23
C ASN A 714 -21.08 -2.21 2.60
N VAL A 715 -20.59 -1.31 3.45
CA VAL A 715 -20.06 -1.67 4.78
C VAL A 715 -21.02 -1.19 5.86
N VAL A 716 -21.29 -2.06 6.82
CA VAL A 716 -22.13 -1.75 7.97
C VAL A 716 -21.64 -2.51 9.19
N LYS A 717 -21.90 -1.95 10.37
CA LYS A 717 -21.57 -2.59 11.65
C LYS A 717 -22.43 -3.83 11.87
N ALA A 718 -21.81 -4.91 12.32
CA ALA A 718 -22.46 -6.10 12.84
C ALA A 718 -21.90 -6.49 14.21
N THR A 719 -22.70 -7.21 15.00
CA THR A 719 -22.31 -7.68 16.33
C THR A 719 -22.62 -9.16 16.48
N HIS A 720 -21.85 -9.87 17.29
CA HIS A 720 -22.02 -11.30 17.55
C HIS A 720 -23.36 -11.61 18.26
N GLY A 721 -23.98 -12.72 17.91
CA GLY A 721 -25.26 -13.20 18.45
C GLY A 721 -26.38 -13.24 17.41
N GLU A 722 -27.38 -14.09 17.68
CA GLU A 722 -28.53 -14.35 16.81
C GLU A 722 -29.84 -14.02 17.54
N THR A 723 -30.75 -13.28 16.90
CA THR A 723 -32.06 -12.92 17.43
C THR A 723 -32.98 -14.15 17.59
N ARG A 724 -33.63 -14.23 18.74
CA ARG A 724 -34.59 -15.23 19.17
C ARG A 724 -35.88 -14.54 19.59
N THR A 725 -37.00 -15.09 19.15
CA THR A 725 -38.35 -14.64 19.55
C THR A 725 -39.09 -15.84 20.10
N GLU A 726 -39.57 -15.77 21.34
CA GLU A 726 -40.30 -16.86 21.97
C GLU A 726 -41.35 -16.40 22.97
N ALA A 727 -42.39 -17.22 23.14
CA ALA A 727 -43.32 -17.12 24.26
C ALA A 727 -42.69 -17.81 25.48
N LEU A 728 -42.48 -17.02 26.54
CA LEU A 728 -41.92 -17.51 27.79
C LEU A 728 -42.96 -18.27 28.62
N GLY A 729 -44.23 -17.85 28.58
CA GLY A 729 -45.32 -18.52 29.26
C GLY A 729 -46.50 -17.61 29.58
N SER A 730 -47.34 -18.10 30.49
CA SER A 730 -48.60 -17.49 30.92
C SER A 730 -48.42 -16.82 32.29
N GLY A 731 -48.74 -15.53 32.39
CA GLY A 731 -48.79 -14.82 33.65
C GLY A 731 -50.00 -15.21 34.51
N ASP A 732 -49.84 -15.17 35.83
CA ASP A 732 -50.89 -15.40 36.81
C ASP A 732 -50.90 -14.27 37.86
N GLY A 733 -51.84 -13.34 37.79
CA GLY A 733 -51.87 -12.18 38.69
C GLY A 733 -52.05 -12.49 40.17
N SER A 734 -52.38 -13.74 40.53
CA SER A 734 -52.42 -14.18 41.93
C SER A 734 -51.03 -14.46 42.52
N LYS A 735 -50.03 -14.73 41.68
CA LYS A 735 -48.68 -15.14 42.11
C LYS A 735 -47.69 -13.99 42.13
N ALA A 736 -46.97 -13.86 43.24
CA ALA A 736 -45.82 -12.97 43.38
C ALA A 736 -44.54 -13.59 42.78
N PHE A 737 -43.58 -12.74 42.39
CA PHE A 737 -42.24 -13.13 41.95
C PHE A 737 -42.21 -14.26 40.92
N GLN A 738 -43.12 -14.22 39.95
CA GLN A 738 -43.14 -15.23 38.90
C GLN A 738 -41.86 -15.17 38.07
N GLU A 739 -41.36 -16.36 37.71
CA GLU A 739 -40.08 -16.54 37.03
C GLU A 739 -40.28 -17.27 35.71
N PHE A 740 -39.59 -16.82 34.67
CA PHE A 740 -39.60 -17.46 33.35
C PHE A 740 -38.19 -17.51 32.77
N SER A 741 -37.75 -18.69 32.33
CA SER A 741 -36.40 -18.86 31.77
C SER A 741 -36.40 -18.74 30.26
N LEU A 742 -35.36 -18.09 29.72
CA LEU A 742 -35.06 -18.09 28.29
C LEU A 742 -34.69 -19.51 27.86
N ARG A 743 -35.17 -19.94 26.68
CA ARG A 743 -34.89 -21.30 26.17
C ARG A 743 -33.52 -21.41 25.53
N GLN A 744 -33.01 -20.32 24.94
CA GLN A 744 -31.69 -20.23 24.34
C GLN A 744 -30.74 -19.47 25.27
N SER A 745 -29.52 -19.99 25.38
CA SER A 745 -28.44 -19.39 26.18
C SER A 745 -27.15 -19.42 25.36
N PRO A 746 -26.17 -18.55 25.64
CA PRO A 746 -26.23 -17.43 26.59
C PRO A 746 -26.95 -16.19 26.00
N LEU A 747 -27.56 -15.37 26.87
CA LEU A 747 -28.11 -14.05 26.49
C LEU A 747 -26.98 -13.12 26.04
N THR A 748 -27.14 -12.50 24.88
CA THR A 748 -26.20 -11.53 24.31
C THR A 748 -26.33 -10.17 25.00
N TYR A 749 -25.17 -9.60 25.36
CA TYR A 749 -25.03 -8.21 25.79
C TYR A 749 -24.09 -7.49 24.82
N VAL A 750 -24.42 -6.26 24.46
CA VAL A 750 -23.61 -5.40 23.58
C VAL A 750 -22.90 -4.33 24.40
N ALA A 751 -21.67 -3.96 24.01
CA ALA A 751 -20.91 -2.92 24.71
C ALA A 751 -21.71 -1.61 24.76
N ALA A 752 -21.72 -0.96 25.92
CA ALA A 752 -22.49 0.27 26.15
C ALA A 752 -21.75 1.22 27.11
N PRO A 753 -21.88 2.55 26.95
CA PRO A 753 -21.18 3.54 27.77
C PRO A 753 -21.88 3.78 29.13
N ILE A 754 -22.14 2.71 29.86
CA ILE A 754 -22.78 2.68 31.19
C ILE A 754 -21.84 2.00 32.21
N PRO A 755 -22.07 2.08 33.53
CA PRO A 755 -21.13 1.56 34.53
C PRO A 755 -20.84 0.06 34.39
N ALA A 756 -21.87 -0.75 34.10
CA ALA A 756 -21.71 -2.18 33.82
C ALA A 756 -20.91 -2.48 32.53
N GLY A 757 -20.77 -1.51 31.63
CA GLY A 757 -20.06 -1.62 30.37
C GLY A 757 -20.75 -2.39 29.25
N ALA A 758 -21.88 -3.03 29.53
CA ALA A 758 -22.67 -3.73 28.53
C ALA A 758 -24.16 -3.66 28.82
N LYS A 759 -24.97 -3.66 27.75
CA LYS A 759 -26.42 -3.61 27.79
C LYS A 759 -27.02 -4.90 27.24
N SER A 760 -28.00 -5.44 27.97
CA SER A 760 -28.79 -6.60 27.56
C SER A 760 -29.54 -6.34 26.25
N THR A 761 -29.63 -7.37 25.40
CA THR A 761 -30.47 -7.35 24.18
C THR A 761 -31.91 -7.79 24.45
N LEU A 762 -32.24 -8.14 25.70
CA LEU A 762 -33.55 -8.67 26.07
C LEU A 762 -34.62 -7.58 26.09
N GLU A 763 -35.70 -7.83 25.34
CA GLU A 763 -36.97 -7.14 25.47
C GLU A 763 -38.04 -8.14 25.90
N VAL A 764 -38.74 -7.83 27.00
CA VAL A 764 -39.87 -8.64 27.47
C VAL A 764 -41.15 -7.84 27.33
N ARG A 765 -42.14 -8.44 26.68
CA ARG A 765 -43.47 -7.87 26.48
C ARG A 765 -44.52 -8.73 27.15
N VAL A 766 -45.42 -8.10 27.90
CA VAL A 766 -46.58 -8.77 28.51
C VAL A 766 -47.85 -8.15 27.95
N ASN A 767 -48.72 -8.95 27.33
CA ASN A 767 -49.84 -8.45 26.52
C ASN A 767 -49.38 -7.41 25.47
N ASP A 768 -48.27 -7.69 24.79
CA ASP A 768 -47.59 -6.83 23.81
C ASP A 768 -47.06 -5.48 24.34
N ILE A 769 -47.20 -5.20 25.64
CA ILE A 769 -46.68 -4.01 26.30
C ILE A 769 -45.25 -4.26 26.77
N LEU A 770 -44.31 -3.34 26.50
CA LEU A 770 -42.93 -3.43 26.99
C LEU A 770 -42.85 -3.33 28.51
N TRP A 771 -42.13 -4.26 29.12
CA TRP A 771 -41.66 -4.18 30.49
C TRP A 771 -40.17 -3.83 30.49
N HIS A 772 -39.71 -3.13 31.53
CA HIS A 772 -38.34 -2.61 31.56
C HIS A 772 -37.45 -3.42 32.50
N GLU A 773 -36.28 -3.81 32.02
CA GLU A 773 -35.25 -4.44 32.85
C GLU A 773 -34.71 -3.43 33.89
N LYS A 774 -34.52 -3.88 35.13
CA LYS A 774 -33.93 -3.14 36.25
C LYS A 774 -32.88 -4.00 36.95
N ASP A 775 -32.01 -3.36 37.71
CA ASP A 775 -30.98 -4.08 38.50
C ASP A 775 -31.56 -4.70 39.78
N SER A 776 -32.62 -4.10 40.31
CA SER A 776 -33.31 -4.58 41.53
C SER A 776 -34.80 -4.28 41.46
N LEU A 777 -35.60 -5.17 42.08
CA LEU A 777 -37.03 -4.92 42.32
C LEU A 777 -37.27 -3.99 43.51
N ALA A 778 -36.28 -3.83 44.40
CA ALA A 778 -36.42 -3.03 45.61
C ALA A 778 -36.68 -1.55 45.26
N GLY A 779 -37.70 -0.97 45.90
CA GLY A 779 -38.04 0.45 45.73
C GLY A 779 -38.84 0.78 44.47
N LEU A 780 -39.18 -0.22 43.65
CA LEU A 780 -40.09 -0.05 42.52
C LEU A 780 -41.52 0.10 42.99
N LYS A 781 -42.32 0.91 42.28
CA LYS A 781 -43.72 1.12 42.66
C LYS A 781 -44.57 -0.14 42.39
N PRO A 782 -45.65 -0.40 43.15
CA PRO A 782 -46.60 -1.49 42.92
C PRO A 782 -47.15 -1.62 41.49
N THR A 783 -47.18 -0.54 40.72
CA THR A 783 -47.70 -0.48 39.35
C THR A 783 -46.61 -0.39 38.28
N GLU A 784 -45.33 -0.39 38.69
CA GLU A 784 -44.21 -0.22 37.78
C GLU A 784 -43.93 -1.51 37.00
N ARG A 785 -44.05 -1.44 35.67
CA ARG A 785 -43.84 -2.57 34.75
C ARG A 785 -42.36 -2.84 34.55
N ALA A 786 -41.79 -3.59 35.47
CA ALA A 786 -40.38 -3.90 35.49
C ALA A 786 -40.12 -5.37 35.80
N TYR A 787 -38.96 -5.84 35.36
CA TYR A 787 -38.43 -7.16 35.67
C TYR A 787 -36.94 -7.07 35.96
N ILE A 788 -36.40 -8.08 36.61
CA ILE A 788 -34.95 -8.28 36.77
C ILE A 788 -34.53 -9.58 36.09
N THR A 789 -33.24 -9.73 35.82
CA THR A 789 -32.69 -10.97 35.27
C THR A 789 -31.74 -11.65 36.27
N LYS A 790 -31.74 -12.98 36.27
CA LYS A 790 -30.78 -13.81 36.99
C LYS A 790 -30.19 -14.81 36.02
N THR A 791 -28.86 -14.85 35.89
CA THR A 791 -28.16 -15.79 35.01
C THR A 791 -27.42 -16.84 35.83
N GLY A 792 -27.79 -18.11 35.65
CA GLY A 792 -27.18 -19.26 36.32
C GLY A 792 -25.77 -19.60 35.83
N ASP A 793 -25.17 -20.65 36.37
CA ASP A 793 -23.84 -21.12 36.00
C ASP A 793 -23.82 -21.80 34.63
N ASP A 794 -24.92 -22.43 34.26
CA ASP A 794 -25.23 -22.97 32.93
C ASP A 794 -25.47 -21.86 31.86
N SER A 795 -25.26 -20.59 32.22
CA SER A 795 -25.55 -19.41 31.40
C SER A 795 -27.03 -19.23 31.03
N LYS A 796 -27.93 -19.94 31.70
CA LYS A 796 -29.37 -19.79 31.51
C LYS A 796 -29.87 -18.54 32.25
N THR A 797 -30.54 -17.66 31.51
CA THR A 797 -31.12 -16.44 32.06
C THR A 797 -32.59 -16.65 32.42
N THR A 798 -32.96 -16.22 33.62
CA THR A 798 -34.32 -16.25 34.15
C THR A 798 -34.80 -14.82 34.41
N VAL A 799 -35.98 -14.49 33.89
CA VAL A 799 -36.68 -13.22 34.09
C VAL A 799 -37.57 -13.34 35.33
N ILE A 800 -37.48 -12.38 36.24
CA ILE A 800 -38.22 -12.37 37.52
C ILE A 800 -39.04 -11.07 37.61
N PHE A 801 -40.34 -11.22 37.87
CA PHE A 801 -41.29 -10.10 37.94
C PHE A 801 -41.58 -9.65 39.37
N GLY A 802 -42.24 -8.50 39.53
CA GLY A 802 -42.59 -7.92 40.82
C GLY A 802 -43.64 -8.73 41.61
N ASN A 803 -43.77 -8.39 42.90
CA ASN A 803 -44.74 -9.01 43.81
C ASN A 803 -45.99 -8.16 44.07
N GLY A 804 -46.12 -7.00 43.40
CA GLY A 804 -47.21 -6.05 43.62
C GLY A 804 -46.95 -5.04 44.74
N GLU A 805 -45.83 -5.14 45.45
CA GLU A 805 -45.33 -4.11 46.36
C GLU A 805 -44.06 -3.47 45.78
N ASN A 806 -43.11 -4.31 45.38
CA ASN A 806 -41.86 -4.01 44.73
C ASN A 806 -41.97 -4.39 43.24
N GLY A 807 -42.57 -3.50 42.45
CA GLY A 807 -42.89 -3.72 41.04
C GLY A 807 -44.23 -4.42 40.80
N ALA A 808 -44.78 -4.26 39.60
CA ALA A 808 -46.08 -4.82 39.22
C ALA A 808 -46.09 -6.35 39.14
N ARG A 809 -47.19 -6.96 39.59
CA ARG A 809 -47.51 -8.35 39.26
C ARG A 809 -47.87 -8.49 37.79
N LEU A 810 -47.64 -9.67 37.24
CA LEU A 810 -48.07 -9.99 35.89
C LEU A 810 -49.60 -10.03 35.81
N PRO A 811 -50.23 -9.46 34.76
CA PRO A 811 -51.63 -9.73 34.47
C PRO A 811 -51.82 -11.21 34.08
N THR A 812 -52.94 -11.80 34.49
CA THR A 812 -53.31 -13.16 34.08
C THR A 812 -53.56 -13.21 32.57
N GLY A 813 -52.95 -14.18 31.89
CA GLY A 813 -53.14 -14.38 30.45
C GLY A 813 -52.52 -15.69 29.97
N VAL A 814 -52.80 -16.08 28.73
CA VAL A 814 -52.27 -17.30 28.10
C VAL A 814 -51.14 -16.94 27.15
N GLU A 815 -49.96 -17.51 27.36
CA GLU A 815 -48.74 -17.24 26.57
C GLU A 815 -48.49 -15.74 26.33
N ASN A 816 -48.90 -14.94 27.30
CA ASN A 816 -48.95 -13.50 27.16
C ASN A 816 -47.61 -12.82 27.43
N ILE A 817 -46.61 -13.58 27.86
CA ILE A 817 -45.24 -13.13 28.10
C ILE A 817 -44.38 -13.56 26.93
N ARG A 818 -43.88 -12.59 26.18
CA ARG A 818 -43.01 -12.79 25.01
C ARG A 818 -41.66 -12.15 25.24
N ALA A 819 -40.60 -12.82 24.81
CA ALA A 819 -39.25 -12.29 24.84
C ALA A 819 -38.67 -12.22 23.43
N VAL A 820 -37.99 -11.12 23.14
CA VAL A 820 -37.10 -10.96 21.99
C VAL A 820 -35.72 -10.68 22.54
N TYR A 821 -34.73 -11.48 22.19
CA TYR A 821 -33.36 -11.33 22.68
C TYR A 821 -32.38 -11.94 21.69
N ARG A 822 -31.09 -11.71 21.89
CA ARG A 822 -30.05 -12.37 21.08
C ARG A 822 -29.36 -13.46 21.89
N SER A 823 -29.00 -14.55 21.23
CA SER A 823 -28.23 -15.66 21.80
C SER A 823 -26.86 -15.76 21.14
N GLY A 824 -25.79 -15.87 21.95
CA GLY A 824 -24.41 -15.93 21.49
C GLY A 824 -23.60 -14.73 21.99
N ILE A 825 -22.48 -14.99 22.66
CA ILE A 825 -21.65 -13.98 23.31
C ILE A 825 -20.24 -14.53 23.49
N GLY A 826 -19.32 -13.71 24.00
CA GLY A 826 -18.06 -14.23 24.50
C GLY A 826 -16.90 -14.12 23.52
N LYS A 827 -15.79 -14.72 23.92
CA LYS A 827 -14.54 -14.71 23.14
C LYS A 827 -14.64 -15.47 21.83
N VAL A 828 -15.56 -16.42 21.73
CA VAL A 828 -15.83 -17.18 20.50
C VAL A 828 -16.26 -16.29 19.34
N GLY A 829 -16.81 -15.11 19.62
CA GLY A 829 -17.14 -14.11 18.60
C GLY A 829 -15.93 -13.39 17.99
N ASN A 830 -14.72 -13.53 18.53
CA ASN A 830 -13.52 -12.87 18.01
C ASN A 830 -12.89 -13.68 16.86
N VAL A 831 -13.49 -13.56 15.67
CA VAL A 831 -13.03 -14.25 14.46
C VAL A 831 -12.03 -13.42 13.66
N LYS A 832 -11.09 -14.08 12.97
CA LYS A 832 -10.07 -13.45 12.14
C LYS A 832 -10.68 -12.75 10.92
N ALA A 833 -9.90 -11.90 10.26
CA ALA A 833 -10.26 -11.36 8.95
C ALA A 833 -10.60 -12.51 7.98
N GLU A 834 -11.56 -12.25 7.10
CA GLU A 834 -12.05 -13.14 6.04
C GLU A 834 -12.76 -14.42 6.51
N GLN A 835 -12.87 -14.68 7.82
CA GLN A 835 -13.58 -15.85 8.34
C GLN A 835 -15.11 -15.74 8.26
N ILE A 836 -15.68 -14.53 8.29
CA ILE A 836 -17.11 -14.28 8.06
C ILE A 836 -17.35 -14.18 6.56
N SER A 837 -17.76 -15.29 5.95
CA SER A 837 -17.88 -15.41 4.49
C SER A 837 -19.24 -15.92 4.01
N LEU A 838 -20.17 -16.23 4.93
CA LEU A 838 -21.44 -16.87 4.63
C LEU A 838 -22.64 -16.01 5.06
N LEU A 839 -23.63 -15.93 4.17
CA LEU A 839 -24.93 -15.31 4.44
C LEU A 839 -25.87 -16.36 5.06
N ALA A 840 -26.24 -16.19 6.33
CA ALA A 840 -27.22 -17.04 7.00
C ALA A 840 -28.66 -16.63 6.67
N SER A 841 -28.89 -15.34 6.44
CA SER A 841 -30.10 -14.81 5.80
C SER A 841 -29.75 -14.14 4.49
N ARG A 842 -30.58 -14.31 3.46
CA ARG A 842 -30.38 -13.72 2.13
C ARG A 842 -31.52 -12.76 1.79
N PRO A 843 -31.48 -11.51 2.29
CA PRO A 843 -32.39 -10.47 1.81
C PRO A 843 -32.18 -10.26 0.31
N LEU A 844 -33.19 -9.67 -0.35
CA LEU A 844 -33.22 -9.51 -1.80
C LEU A 844 -31.98 -8.79 -2.33
N GLY A 845 -31.36 -9.34 -3.37
CA GLY A 845 -30.21 -8.74 -4.06
C GLY A 845 -28.85 -8.94 -3.38
N LEU A 846 -28.78 -9.63 -2.23
CA LEU A 846 -27.52 -9.88 -1.52
C LEU A 846 -26.81 -11.14 -2.04
N ARG A 847 -25.58 -10.98 -2.57
CA ARG A 847 -24.79 -12.07 -3.16
C ARG A 847 -23.86 -12.74 -2.17
N SER A 848 -23.03 -11.97 -1.47
CA SER A 848 -22.00 -12.49 -0.56
C SER A 848 -21.62 -11.47 0.51
N VAL A 849 -20.89 -11.93 1.52
CA VAL A 849 -20.31 -11.11 2.60
C VAL A 849 -18.87 -11.52 2.83
N ILE A 850 -18.04 -10.57 3.25
CA ILE A 850 -16.70 -10.80 3.78
C ILE A 850 -16.43 -9.83 4.94
N ASN A 851 -15.60 -10.19 5.91
CA ASN A 851 -15.05 -9.24 6.88
C ASN A 851 -13.56 -8.96 6.59
N PRO A 852 -13.20 -7.88 5.88
CA PRO A 852 -11.78 -7.58 5.64
C PRO A 852 -11.00 -7.30 6.94
N LEU A 853 -11.70 -6.91 8.00
CA LEU A 853 -11.18 -6.70 9.34
C LEU A 853 -11.65 -7.81 10.30
N PRO A 854 -10.85 -8.21 11.30
CA PRO A 854 -11.26 -9.19 12.29
C PRO A 854 -12.43 -8.66 13.16
N ALA A 855 -13.23 -9.58 13.70
CA ALA A 855 -14.17 -9.27 14.75
C ALA A 855 -13.44 -9.21 16.09
N THR A 856 -13.69 -8.17 16.89
CA THR A 856 -12.97 -7.94 18.16
C THR A 856 -13.89 -7.44 19.26
N GLY A 857 -13.41 -7.43 20.51
CA GLY A 857 -14.13 -6.92 21.68
C GLY A 857 -15.10 -7.89 22.34
N GLY A 858 -15.20 -9.13 21.83
CA GLY A 858 -15.97 -10.18 22.47
C GLY A 858 -15.26 -10.72 23.72
N ALA A 859 -15.98 -10.88 24.81
CA ALA A 859 -15.41 -11.33 26.09
C ALA A 859 -16.43 -12.17 26.87
N ASP A 860 -15.94 -13.22 27.53
CA ASP A 860 -16.80 -14.10 28.31
C ASP A 860 -17.32 -13.42 29.58
N ARG A 861 -18.38 -14.00 30.15
CA ARG A 861 -18.91 -13.58 31.44
C ARG A 861 -17.85 -13.74 32.52
N GLU A 862 -17.90 -12.85 33.50
CA GLU A 862 -17.05 -12.91 34.67
C GLU A 862 -17.05 -14.30 35.37
N SER A 863 -15.84 -14.75 35.69
CA SER A 863 -15.61 -15.99 36.44
C SER A 863 -15.93 -15.81 37.93
N ARG A 864 -16.11 -16.92 38.66
CA ARG A 864 -16.27 -16.88 40.13
C ARG A 864 -15.12 -16.15 40.81
N ASP A 865 -13.89 -16.44 40.39
CA ASP A 865 -12.70 -15.93 41.04
C ASP A 865 -12.47 -14.44 40.73
N GLN A 866 -12.86 -14.00 39.53
CA GLN A 866 -12.92 -12.58 39.18
C GLN A 866 -13.99 -11.84 40.00
N ALA A 867 -15.18 -12.42 40.15
CA ALA A 867 -16.26 -11.84 40.96
C ALA A 867 -15.84 -11.65 42.43
N ARG A 868 -15.10 -12.62 42.98
CA ARG A 868 -14.50 -12.51 44.33
C ARG A 868 -13.59 -11.29 44.47
N LYS A 869 -12.79 -10.99 43.44
CA LYS A 869 -11.89 -9.82 43.41
C LYS A 869 -12.64 -8.51 43.19
N ASN A 870 -13.67 -8.51 42.34
CA ASN A 870 -14.32 -7.28 41.85
C ASN A 870 -15.52 -6.83 42.69
N ALA A 871 -16.25 -7.72 43.34
CA ALA A 871 -17.41 -7.35 44.14
C ALA A 871 -17.10 -6.30 45.23
N PRO A 872 -15.97 -6.36 45.97
CA PRO A 872 -15.61 -5.30 46.91
C PRO A 872 -15.31 -3.95 46.25
N LEU A 873 -14.75 -3.95 45.03
CA LEU A 873 -14.37 -2.74 44.30
C LEU A 873 -15.60 -1.94 43.85
N ALA A 874 -16.66 -2.63 43.41
CA ALA A 874 -17.88 -1.99 42.95
C ALA A 874 -18.58 -1.15 44.03
N VAL A 875 -18.47 -1.56 45.29
CA VAL A 875 -19.05 -0.83 46.44
C VAL A 875 -18.25 0.44 46.77
N MET A 876 -16.95 0.46 46.47
CA MET A 876 -16.08 1.59 46.78
C MET A 876 -16.23 2.75 45.79
N ALA A 877 -16.58 2.49 44.53
CA ALA A 877 -16.55 3.48 43.45
C ALA A 877 -17.84 4.33 43.27
N LEU A 878 -18.98 3.95 43.87
CA LEU A 878 -20.26 4.70 43.90
C LEU A 878 -20.67 5.42 42.58
N ASP A 879 -20.37 4.82 41.42
CA ASP A 879 -20.65 5.35 40.07
C ASP A 879 -20.13 6.79 39.78
N ARG A 880 -19.10 7.24 40.49
CA ARG A 880 -18.41 8.52 40.24
C ARG A 880 -16.91 8.35 40.34
N LEU A 881 -16.19 8.93 39.38
CA LEU A 881 -14.73 8.84 39.31
C LEU A 881 -14.10 10.11 39.90
N VAL A 882 -13.56 10.00 41.11
CA VAL A 882 -12.96 11.14 41.82
C VAL A 882 -11.46 10.90 42.05
N SER A 883 -11.12 9.78 42.67
CA SER A 883 -9.73 9.38 42.92
C SER A 883 -9.11 8.72 41.69
N VAL A 884 -7.78 8.72 41.60
CA VAL A 884 -7.07 7.98 40.52
C VAL A 884 -7.42 6.49 40.55
N GLN A 885 -7.58 5.93 41.76
CA GLN A 885 -7.92 4.52 41.94
C GLN A 885 -9.32 4.20 41.42
N ASP A 886 -10.28 5.13 41.53
CA ASP A 886 -11.65 4.97 41.04
C ASP A 886 -11.67 4.69 39.53
N TYR A 887 -10.76 5.31 38.75
CA TYR A 887 -10.64 5.05 37.31
C TYR A 887 -10.22 3.61 37.01
N ALA A 888 -9.30 3.04 37.80
CA ALA A 888 -8.88 1.65 37.66
C ALA A 888 -10.00 0.69 38.10
N ASP A 889 -10.65 0.97 39.22
CA ASP A 889 -11.70 0.11 39.77
C ASP A 889 -12.95 0.11 38.87
N PHE A 890 -13.37 1.28 38.39
CA PHE A 890 -14.44 1.41 37.41
C PHE A 890 -14.14 0.62 36.13
N ALA A 891 -12.93 0.76 35.60
CA ALA A 891 -12.52 0.04 34.40
C ALA A 891 -12.44 -1.48 34.63
N ARG A 892 -11.99 -1.96 35.80
CA ARG A 892 -12.03 -3.39 36.16
C ARG A 892 -13.46 -3.91 36.26
N THR A 893 -14.41 -3.08 36.69
CA THR A 893 -15.83 -3.46 36.74
C THR A 893 -16.55 -3.32 35.40
N PHE A 894 -15.90 -2.80 34.36
CA PHE A 894 -16.46 -2.67 33.03
C PHE A 894 -16.45 -4.03 32.30
N ALA A 895 -17.57 -4.45 31.71
CA ALA A 895 -17.65 -5.70 30.98
C ALA A 895 -16.65 -5.74 29.80
N GLY A 896 -15.89 -6.84 29.68
CA GLY A 896 -14.86 -7.01 28.66
C GLY A 896 -13.43 -6.60 29.08
N ILE A 897 -13.26 -5.97 30.24
CA ILE A 897 -11.95 -5.61 30.80
C ILE A 897 -11.60 -6.58 31.94
N ALA A 898 -10.46 -7.26 31.89
CA ALA A 898 -10.02 -8.08 33.03
C ALA A 898 -9.22 -7.28 34.06
N LYS A 899 -8.30 -6.44 33.57
CA LYS A 899 -7.40 -5.69 34.45
C LYS A 899 -7.34 -4.25 34.03
N ALA A 900 -7.20 -3.39 35.04
CA ALA A 900 -6.89 -2.00 34.83
C ALA A 900 -5.94 -1.49 35.92
N GLY A 901 -5.15 -0.48 35.58
CA GLY A 901 -4.27 0.24 36.49
C GLY A 901 -4.25 1.70 36.11
N ALA A 902 -4.41 2.59 37.08
CA ALA A 902 -4.46 4.03 36.84
C ALA A 902 -3.35 4.74 37.59
N MET A 903 -2.73 5.73 36.95
CA MET A 903 -1.73 6.60 37.57
C MET A 903 -1.93 8.04 37.12
N LEU A 904 -1.67 8.99 38.04
CA LEU A 904 -1.61 10.40 37.69
C LEU A 904 -0.22 10.70 37.13
N LEU A 905 -0.15 10.93 35.82
CA LEU A 905 1.09 11.22 35.10
C LEU A 905 1.06 12.64 34.53
N SER A 906 2.18 13.10 34.00
CA SER A 906 2.26 14.34 33.24
C SER A 906 2.85 14.09 31.86
N ASP A 907 2.25 14.70 30.84
CA ASP A 907 2.77 14.74 29.47
C ASP A 907 3.78 15.88 29.24
N GLY A 908 4.23 16.53 30.32
CA GLY A 908 5.11 17.71 30.30
C GLY A 908 4.35 19.04 30.18
N ARG A 909 3.05 19.04 29.88
CA ARG A 909 2.21 20.25 29.79
C ARG A 909 1.09 20.27 30.83
N ARG A 910 0.47 19.12 31.09
CA ARG A 910 -0.64 18.98 32.04
C ARG A 910 -0.53 17.68 32.82
N ARG A 911 -1.23 17.61 33.95
CA ARG A 911 -1.48 16.34 34.65
C ARG A 911 -2.66 15.63 34.00
N LEU A 912 -2.55 14.32 33.85
CA LEU A 912 -3.58 13.48 33.27
C LEU A 912 -3.65 12.15 34.01
N VAL A 913 -4.84 11.55 34.05
CA VAL A 913 -5.01 10.17 34.53
C VAL A 913 -4.67 9.25 33.36
N HIS A 914 -3.59 8.51 33.50
CA HIS A 914 -3.22 7.46 32.56
C HIS A 914 -3.79 6.13 33.06
N LEU A 915 -4.68 5.55 32.27
CA LEU A 915 -5.36 4.29 32.56
C LEU A 915 -4.85 3.23 31.59
N THR A 916 -4.19 2.21 32.12
CA THR A 916 -3.79 1.02 31.37
C THR A 916 -4.83 -0.08 31.57
N ILE A 917 -5.28 -0.71 30.48
CA ILE A 917 -6.27 -1.81 30.51
C ILE A 917 -5.76 -3.08 29.82
N ALA A 918 -6.31 -4.21 30.21
CA ALA A 918 -6.15 -5.51 29.56
C ALA A 918 -7.52 -6.18 29.40
N GLY A 919 -7.79 -6.75 28.22
CA GLY A 919 -9.03 -7.50 27.96
C GLY A 919 -9.11 -8.81 28.75
N VAL A 920 -10.31 -9.39 28.81
CA VAL A 920 -10.49 -10.75 29.36
C VAL A 920 -9.66 -11.74 28.55
N ASP A 921 -8.97 -12.67 29.24
CA ASP A 921 -7.99 -13.60 28.66
C ASP A 921 -6.87 -12.93 27.84
N ASP A 922 -6.57 -11.66 28.13
CA ASP A 922 -5.61 -10.84 27.39
C ASP A 922 -5.94 -10.69 25.89
N ILE A 923 -7.21 -10.83 25.53
CA ILE A 923 -7.67 -10.66 24.15
C ILE A 923 -7.34 -9.23 23.71
N PRO A 924 -6.67 -9.04 22.55
CA PRO A 924 -6.37 -7.72 22.03
C PRO A 924 -7.65 -6.89 21.87
N ILE A 925 -7.66 -5.69 22.46
CA ILE A 925 -8.75 -4.74 22.30
C ILE A 925 -8.33 -3.73 21.23
N ASP A 926 -9.01 -3.76 20.09
CA ASP A 926 -8.84 -2.72 19.07
C ASP A 926 -9.31 -1.37 19.63
N LYS A 927 -8.52 -0.30 19.45
CA LYS A 927 -8.91 1.08 19.84
C LYS A 927 -10.15 1.57 19.09
N GLN A 928 -10.51 0.92 17.97
CA GLN A 928 -11.71 1.16 17.19
C GLN A 928 -12.92 0.33 17.64
N SER A 929 -12.72 -0.67 18.50
CA SER A 929 -13.80 -1.51 19.03
C SER A 929 -14.81 -0.69 19.85
N ASP A 930 -16.05 -1.14 19.89
CA ASP A 930 -17.07 -0.54 20.74
C ASP A 930 -16.69 -0.62 22.21
N LEU A 931 -16.04 -1.71 22.63
CA LEU A 931 -15.56 -1.90 24.00
C LEU A 931 -14.67 -0.73 24.42
N TYR A 932 -13.63 -0.44 23.63
CA TYR A 932 -12.71 0.66 23.91
C TYR A 932 -13.41 2.03 23.89
N ARG A 933 -14.22 2.28 22.86
CA ARG A 933 -14.92 3.57 22.66
C ARG A 933 -15.93 3.84 23.78
N ASN A 934 -16.72 2.83 24.15
CA ASN A 934 -17.73 2.94 25.19
C ASN A 934 -17.10 3.07 26.58
N LEU A 935 -16.00 2.36 26.86
CA LEU A 935 -15.24 2.56 28.10
C LEU A 935 -14.72 4.00 28.17
N TYR A 936 -14.07 4.49 27.11
CA TYR A 936 -13.58 5.87 27.09
C TYR A 936 -14.70 6.91 27.27
N GLN A 937 -15.87 6.68 26.65
CA GLN A 937 -17.05 7.53 26.85
C GLN A 937 -17.59 7.46 28.28
N ALA A 938 -17.68 6.26 28.87
CA ALA A 938 -18.13 6.08 30.24
C ALA A 938 -17.19 6.79 31.23
N LEU A 939 -15.87 6.65 31.07
CA LEU A 939 -14.87 7.36 31.89
C LEU A 939 -15.03 8.89 31.82
N ARG A 940 -15.49 9.43 30.69
CA ARG A 940 -15.79 10.86 30.52
C ARG A 940 -17.14 11.28 31.10
N LEU A 941 -18.14 10.42 31.05
CA LEU A 941 -19.50 10.68 31.56
C LEU A 941 -19.56 10.62 33.09
N TYR A 942 -18.85 9.67 33.69
CA TYR A 942 -18.87 9.42 35.14
C TYR A 942 -17.69 10.06 35.89
N GLY A 943 -16.68 10.57 35.17
CA GLY A 943 -15.58 11.35 35.73
C GLY A 943 -15.74 12.87 35.57
N ALA A 944 -14.83 13.63 36.16
CA ALA A 944 -14.81 15.09 36.01
C ALA A 944 -14.56 15.50 34.54
N SER A 945 -15.34 16.46 34.04
CA SER A 945 -15.35 16.85 32.62
C SER A 945 -14.05 17.50 32.15
N ASP A 946 -13.34 18.17 33.05
CA ASP A 946 -12.07 18.86 32.83
C ASP A 946 -10.84 17.96 33.02
N GLN A 947 -10.99 16.81 33.70
CA GLN A 947 -9.90 15.87 33.94
C GLN A 947 -9.45 15.21 32.62
N PRO A 948 -8.20 15.43 32.16
CA PRO A 948 -7.68 14.72 31.00
C PRO A 948 -7.42 13.25 31.35
N ILE A 949 -7.84 12.36 30.46
CA ILE A 949 -7.69 10.91 30.59
C ILE A 949 -6.99 10.39 29.35
N GLN A 950 -5.96 9.57 29.53
CA GLN A 950 -5.33 8.80 28.47
C GLN A 950 -5.58 7.31 28.75
N LEU A 951 -6.30 6.65 27.86
CA LEU A 951 -6.55 5.21 27.91
C LEU A 951 -5.54 4.52 27.00
N GLU A 952 -4.83 3.51 27.51
CA GLU A 952 -3.89 2.69 26.74
C GLU A 952 -4.02 1.21 27.11
N LEU A 953 -3.54 0.36 26.19
CA LEU A 953 -3.43 -1.07 26.44
C LEU A 953 -2.16 -1.38 27.23
N ARG A 954 -2.20 -2.44 28.01
CA ARG A 954 -1.05 -2.99 28.74
C ARG A 954 0.12 -3.36 27.81
N GLU A 955 1.34 -3.19 28.27
CA GLU A 955 2.54 -3.75 27.62
C GLU A 955 2.77 -5.20 28.09
N LEU A 956 2.85 -6.17 27.17
CA LEU A 956 3.16 -7.56 27.50
C LEU A 956 4.66 -7.75 27.75
N MET A 957 4.98 -8.58 28.73
CA MET A 957 6.29 -9.16 28.92
C MET A 957 6.16 -10.69 28.92
N VAL A 958 6.88 -11.35 28.03
CA VAL A 958 6.93 -12.82 28.00
C VAL A 958 8.05 -13.29 28.90
N ILE A 959 7.72 -14.13 29.87
CA ILE A 959 8.67 -14.70 30.83
C ILE A 959 9.47 -15.82 30.15
N ILE A 960 10.77 -15.86 30.39
CA ILE A 960 11.69 -16.90 29.92
C ILE A 960 12.31 -17.59 31.12
N ILE A 961 12.11 -18.91 31.22
CA ILE A 961 12.57 -19.77 32.30
C ILE A 961 13.35 -20.93 31.70
N SER A 962 14.55 -21.17 32.22
CA SER A 962 15.28 -22.44 32.02
C SER A 962 15.67 -22.98 33.38
N ALA A 963 15.28 -24.22 33.67
CA ALA A 963 15.62 -24.91 34.91
C ALA A 963 16.04 -26.35 34.65
N LYS A 964 16.99 -26.83 35.47
CA LYS A 964 17.27 -28.23 35.67
C LYS A 964 16.58 -28.69 36.95
N VAL A 965 15.88 -29.81 36.89
CA VAL A 965 15.09 -30.31 38.01
C VAL A 965 15.50 -31.75 38.31
N LYS A 966 15.86 -32.00 39.57
CA LYS A 966 16.07 -33.34 40.08
C LYS A 966 14.78 -33.83 40.71
N ILE A 967 14.35 -35.04 40.32
CA ILE A 967 13.17 -35.69 40.88
C ILE A 967 13.56 -36.74 41.93
N LEU A 968 12.63 -37.08 42.81
CA LEU A 968 12.77 -38.16 43.78
C LEU A 968 12.89 -39.51 43.06
N PRO A 969 13.67 -40.48 43.59
CA PRO A 969 13.98 -41.74 42.89
C PRO A 969 12.77 -42.58 42.44
N ASP A 970 11.65 -42.48 43.17
CA ASP A 970 10.44 -43.27 42.89
C ASP A 970 9.53 -42.65 41.81
N TYR A 971 9.85 -41.44 41.33
CA TYR A 971 9.07 -40.71 40.32
C TYR A 971 9.71 -40.80 38.93
N GLN A 972 8.90 -40.67 37.88
CA GLN A 972 9.35 -40.63 36.47
C GLN A 972 9.25 -39.22 35.91
N TRP A 973 10.26 -38.80 35.12
CA TRP A 973 10.31 -37.45 34.53
C TRP A 973 9.10 -37.16 33.65
N GLU A 974 8.67 -38.13 32.85
CA GLU A 974 7.53 -38.06 31.94
C GLU A 974 6.19 -37.81 32.66
N ALA A 975 6.11 -38.15 33.96
CA ALA A 975 4.95 -37.88 34.79
C ALA A 975 5.05 -36.55 35.56
N VAL A 976 6.26 -36.14 35.96
CA VAL A 976 6.49 -34.96 36.81
C VAL A 976 6.67 -33.68 35.99
N GLU A 977 7.42 -33.71 34.89
CA GLU A 977 7.68 -32.52 34.05
C GLU A 977 6.39 -31.84 33.55
N PRO A 978 5.37 -32.58 33.06
CA PRO A 978 4.13 -31.95 32.63
C PRO A 978 3.39 -31.26 33.80
N GLN A 979 3.49 -31.81 35.01
CA GLN A 979 2.90 -31.20 36.21
C GLN A 979 3.64 -29.92 36.61
N ILE A 980 4.99 -29.91 36.53
CA ILE A 980 5.79 -28.70 36.75
C ILE A 980 5.42 -27.63 35.73
N ARG A 981 5.40 -28.00 34.45
CA ARG A 981 5.06 -27.11 33.35
C ARG A 981 3.67 -26.50 33.55
N GLN A 982 2.68 -27.32 33.83
CA GLN A 982 1.31 -26.85 34.09
C GLN A 982 1.26 -25.92 35.29
N THR A 983 1.91 -26.26 36.40
CA THR A 983 1.93 -25.43 37.63
C THR A 983 2.58 -24.06 37.38
N LEU A 984 3.67 -24.00 36.59
CA LEU A 984 4.31 -22.76 36.18
C LEU A 984 3.41 -21.94 35.24
N LEU A 985 2.81 -22.59 34.24
CA LEU A 985 1.88 -21.94 33.31
C LEU A 985 0.67 -21.36 34.05
N ASP A 986 0.14 -22.05 35.05
CA ASP A 986 -0.99 -21.59 35.86
C ASP A 986 -0.59 -20.44 36.79
N THR A 987 0.54 -20.55 37.48
CA THR A 987 1.02 -19.53 38.44
C THR A 987 1.42 -18.24 37.76
N PHE A 988 2.06 -18.33 36.59
CA PHE A 988 2.48 -17.19 35.78
C PHE A 988 1.53 -16.93 34.60
N SER A 989 0.30 -17.43 34.68
CA SER A 989 -0.76 -17.16 33.70
C SER A 989 -1.21 -15.71 33.73
N PHE A 990 -1.91 -15.28 32.69
CA PHE A 990 -2.61 -14.00 32.74
C PHE A 990 -3.53 -13.93 33.96
N GLU A 991 -4.38 -14.90 34.24
CA GLU A 991 -5.37 -14.80 35.34
C GLU A 991 -4.74 -14.55 36.74
N GLN A 992 -3.55 -15.09 37.00
CA GLN A 992 -2.88 -14.94 38.31
C GLN A 992 -1.96 -13.72 38.42
N ARG A 993 -1.48 -13.17 37.30
CA ARG A 993 -0.51 -12.07 37.28
C ARG A 993 -1.19 -10.71 37.20
N GLU A 994 -0.83 -9.75 38.04
CA GLU A 994 -1.38 -8.39 38.01
C GLU A 994 -0.50 -7.39 37.25
N LEU A 995 -1.07 -6.25 36.84
CA LEU A 995 -0.32 -5.16 36.23
C LEU A 995 0.72 -4.62 37.22
N GLY A 996 1.97 -4.48 36.77
CA GLY A 996 3.07 -4.02 37.62
C GLY A 996 3.52 -5.03 38.68
N GLN A 997 3.14 -6.31 38.58
CA GLN A 997 3.56 -7.33 39.52
C GLN A 997 4.92 -7.92 39.13
N ASP A 998 5.92 -7.71 39.97
CA ASP A 998 7.27 -8.24 39.81
C ASP A 998 7.34 -9.77 39.91
N ILE A 999 8.36 -10.36 39.28
CA ILE A 999 8.65 -11.79 39.37
C ILE A 999 9.91 -11.97 40.19
N THR A 1000 9.90 -12.90 41.13
CA THR A 1000 11.09 -13.22 41.92
C THR A 1000 11.58 -14.64 41.66
N LEU A 1001 12.90 -14.84 41.74
CA LEU A 1001 13.52 -16.16 41.60
C LEU A 1001 12.99 -17.15 42.64
N SER A 1002 12.83 -16.69 43.89
CA SER A 1002 12.26 -17.51 44.97
C SER A 1002 10.84 -17.96 44.68
N GLU A 1003 10.03 -17.11 44.03
CA GLU A 1003 8.68 -17.46 43.62
C GLU A 1003 8.71 -18.61 42.61
N VAL A 1004 9.53 -18.52 41.55
CA VAL A 1004 9.67 -19.58 40.54
C VAL A 1004 10.14 -20.91 41.17
N ILE A 1005 11.20 -20.87 41.98
CA ILE A 1005 11.73 -22.07 42.65
C ILE A 1005 10.67 -22.69 43.56
N SER A 1006 9.99 -21.87 44.37
CA SER A 1006 8.96 -22.37 45.28
C SER A 1006 7.77 -22.99 44.55
N THR A 1007 7.45 -22.49 43.35
CA THR A 1007 6.38 -23.03 42.51
C THR A 1007 6.75 -24.40 41.97
N ILE A 1008 7.99 -24.60 41.52
CA ILE A 1008 8.46 -25.90 41.03
C ILE A 1008 8.59 -26.89 42.19
N GLN A 1009 9.17 -26.48 43.33
CA GLN A 1009 9.37 -27.36 44.49
C GLN A 1009 8.07 -27.84 45.17
N LYS A 1010 6.93 -27.16 44.93
CA LYS A 1010 5.63 -27.60 45.44
C LYS A 1010 5.08 -28.83 44.72
N VAL A 1011 5.61 -29.17 43.54
CA VAL A 1011 5.15 -30.33 42.76
C VAL A 1011 5.67 -31.61 43.41
N ALA A 1012 4.75 -32.54 43.68
CA ALA A 1012 5.09 -33.83 44.26
C ALA A 1012 6.06 -34.59 43.34
N GLY A 1013 7.15 -35.08 43.93
CA GLY A 1013 8.22 -35.77 43.17
C GLY A 1013 9.43 -34.90 42.85
N VAL A 1014 9.42 -33.59 43.12
CA VAL A 1014 10.61 -32.74 42.98
C VAL A 1014 11.49 -32.82 44.23
N ASP A 1015 12.78 -33.14 44.06
CA ASP A 1015 13.80 -33.15 45.12
C ASP A 1015 14.45 -31.76 45.25
N PHE A 1016 15.02 -31.26 44.15
CA PHE A 1016 15.55 -29.89 44.10
C PHE A 1016 15.53 -29.30 42.68
N VAL A 1017 15.69 -27.97 42.61
CA VAL A 1017 15.63 -27.17 41.38
C VAL A 1017 16.87 -26.31 41.26
N ASP A 1018 17.52 -26.35 40.10
CA ASP A 1018 18.60 -25.45 39.71
C ASP A 1018 18.12 -24.57 38.55
N LEU A 1019 18.00 -23.27 38.80
CA LEU A 1019 17.45 -22.32 37.84
C LEU A 1019 18.58 -21.69 37.03
N ASP A 1020 18.66 -22.00 35.75
CA ASP A 1020 19.68 -21.46 34.84
C ASP A 1020 19.33 -20.04 34.38
N ILE A 1021 18.06 -19.81 33.99
CA ILE A 1021 17.59 -18.54 33.41
C ILE A 1021 16.26 -18.12 34.05
N LEU A 1022 16.21 -16.85 34.45
CA LEU A 1022 14.98 -16.11 34.71
C LEU A 1022 15.10 -14.74 34.06
N ASP A 1023 14.37 -14.54 32.96
CA ASP A 1023 14.36 -13.26 32.24
C ASP A 1023 13.00 -12.98 31.60
N THR A 1024 12.88 -11.84 30.93
CA THR A 1024 11.70 -11.47 30.13
C THR A 1024 12.10 -10.78 28.85
N VAL A 1025 11.18 -10.80 27.89
CA VAL A 1025 11.21 -9.89 26.72
C VAL A 1025 9.89 -9.13 26.69
N SER A 1026 9.95 -7.80 26.68
CA SER A 1026 8.75 -6.96 26.54
C SER A 1026 8.35 -6.73 25.08
N GLU A 1027 7.10 -6.35 24.84
CA GLU A 1027 6.63 -5.91 23.52
C GLU A 1027 7.49 -4.77 22.95
N THR A 1028 7.87 -3.79 23.78
CA THR A 1028 8.72 -2.67 23.36
C THR A 1028 10.13 -3.16 22.98
N GLU A 1029 10.70 -4.09 23.74
CA GLU A 1029 12.02 -4.68 23.43
C GLU A 1029 11.94 -5.52 22.14
N ALA A 1030 10.88 -6.31 21.99
CA ALA A 1030 10.66 -7.15 20.82
C ALA A 1030 10.39 -6.36 19.54
N ALA A 1031 9.90 -5.13 19.67
CA ALA A 1031 9.74 -4.22 18.55
C ALA A 1031 11.10 -3.79 17.94
N ASN A 1032 12.24 -4.03 18.60
CA ASN A 1032 13.57 -3.71 18.08
C ASN A 1032 14.44 -4.98 17.90
N PRO A 1033 14.72 -5.43 16.65
CA PRO A 1033 15.48 -6.64 16.36
C PRO A 1033 16.89 -6.63 16.93
N ASN A 1034 17.56 -5.48 16.97
CA ASN A 1034 18.91 -5.39 17.53
C ASN A 1034 18.88 -5.66 19.04
N ILE A 1035 17.89 -5.10 19.75
CA ILE A 1035 17.69 -5.36 21.18
C ILE A 1035 17.31 -6.83 21.39
N LEU A 1036 16.40 -7.37 20.59
CA LEU A 1036 15.97 -8.77 20.67
C LEU A 1036 17.14 -9.74 20.41
N THR A 1037 17.92 -9.52 19.35
CA THR A 1037 19.12 -10.31 19.00
C THR A 1037 20.15 -10.23 20.13
N GLN A 1038 20.39 -9.06 20.72
CA GLN A 1038 21.28 -8.92 21.88
C GLN A 1038 20.76 -9.69 23.11
N ILE A 1039 19.46 -9.62 23.39
CA ILE A 1039 18.84 -10.38 24.49
C ILE A 1039 19.02 -11.88 24.24
N PHE A 1040 18.73 -12.37 23.04
CA PHE A 1040 18.84 -13.79 22.69
C PHE A 1040 20.28 -14.29 22.66
N GLN A 1041 21.24 -13.51 22.15
CA GLN A 1041 22.66 -13.85 22.24
C GLN A 1041 23.11 -13.94 23.70
N ALA A 1042 22.68 -12.99 24.54
CA ALA A 1042 22.97 -13.03 25.96
C ALA A 1042 22.33 -14.26 26.63
N LEU A 1043 21.07 -14.59 26.32
CA LEU A 1043 20.39 -15.78 26.84
C LEU A 1043 21.05 -17.08 26.36
N ALA A 1044 21.49 -17.16 25.10
CA ALA A 1044 22.21 -18.31 24.55
C ALA A 1044 23.58 -18.52 25.21
N GLN A 1045 24.21 -17.43 25.69
CA GLN A 1045 25.43 -17.47 26.49
C GLN A 1045 25.17 -17.71 27.99
N GLY A 1046 23.92 -17.98 28.39
CA GLY A 1046 23.54 -18.24 29.79
C GLY A 1046 23.34 -17.00 30.64
N LYS A 1047 23.13 -15.83 30.03
CA LYS A 1047 22.91 -14.47 30.60
C LYS A 1047 23.18 -14.36 32.11
N VAL A 1048 24.44 -14.07 32.38
CA VAL A 1048 25.10 -14.06 33.67
C VAL A 1048 24.93 -12.71 34.38
N TYR A 1049 24.39 -12.69 35.61
CA TYR A 1049 24.36 -11.48 36.45
C TYR A 1049 25.43 -11.55 37.54
N PRO A 1050 26.22 -10.48 37.77
CA PRO A 1050 27.26 -10.48 38.80
C PRO A 1050 26.65 -10.59 40.20
N ARG A 1051 27.25 -11.44 41.04
CA ARG A 1051 26.85 -11.63 42.44
C ARG A 1051 27.07 -10.30 43.20
N GLU A 1052 26.02 -9.71 43.79
CA GLU A 1052 26.02 -8.37 44.44
C GLU A 1052 27.02 -8.16 45.60
N ASN A 1053 27.86 -9.15 45.96
CA ASN A 1053 28.71 -9.11 47.15
C ASN A 1053 30.20 -9.37 46.85
N ASN A 1054 30.86 -8.57 46.01
CA ASN A 1054 32.33 -8.51 46.01
C ASN A 1054 32.82 -7.08 45.75
N ARG A 1055 32.83 -6.25 46.80
CA ARG A 1055 33.60 -4.99 46.81
C ARG A 1055 35.07 -5.18 47.20
N GLU A 1056 35.49 -6.37 47.59
CA GLU A 1056 36.88 -6.66 47.96
C GLU A 1056 37.21 -8.09 47.55
N ASN A 1057 37.81 -8.28 46.37
CA ASN A 1057 38.86 -9.27 46.05
C ASN A 1057 38.98 -9.49 44.54
N ASN A 1058 40.14 -9.10 43.99
CA ASN A 1058 40.59 -9.41 42.63
C ASN A 1058 40.99 -10.88 42.52
N ASN A 1059 40.02 -11.80 42.49
CA ASN A 1059 40.24 -13.17 42.02
C ASN A 1059 39.09 -13.64 41.13
N SER A 1060 39.46 -14.13 39.95
CA SER A 1060 38.63 -14.47 38.79
C SER A 1060 37.83 -15.77 38.96
N SER A 1061 36.85 -15.80 39.87
CA SER A 1061 35.78 -16.81 39.83
C SER A 1061 34.53 -16.18 39.23
N THR A 1062 34.26 -16.47 37.96
CA THR A 1062 33.00 -16.18 37.26
C THR A 1062 31.89 -17.08 37.80
N GLU A 1063 31.45 -16.87 39.04
CA GLU A 1063 30.21 -17.45 39.54
C GLU A 1063 29.04 -16.59 39.06
N THR A 1064 28.15 -17.20 38.29
CA THR A 1064 27.10 -16.53 37.54
C THR A 1064 25.75 -16.98 38.07
N GLN A 1065 24.83 -16.06 38.36
CA GLN A 1065 23.50 -16.41 38.87
C GLN A 1065 22.38 -15.84 37.98
N PRO A 1066 21.23 -16.51 37.88
CA PRO A 1066 20.01 -15.95 37.27
C PRO A 1066 19.54 -14.66 37.98
N ARG A 1067 18.73 -13.84 37.30
CA ARG A 1067 18.14 -12.64 37.94
C ARG A 1067 17.36 -13.03 39.19
N LYS A 1068 17.65 -12.37 40.31
CA LYS A 1068 16.86 -12.56 41.56
C LYS A 1068 15.43 -12.00 41.44
N ARG A 1069 15.24 -10.97 40.64
CA ARG A 1069 13.96 -10.26 40.46
C ARG A 1069 13.87 -9.63 39.07
N ILE A 1070 12.70 -9.72 38.45
CA ILE A 1070 12.33 -8.98 37.24
C ILE A 1070 11.32 -7.91 37.66
N THR A 1071 11.67 -6.65 37.41
CA THR A 1071 10.77 -5.52 37.67
C THR A 1071 9.78 -5.37 36.54
N VAL A 1072 8.50 -5.44 36.88
CA VAL A 1072 7.36 -5.24 35.99
C VAL A 1072 6.75 -3.91 36.39
N ASN A 1073 6.80 -2.95 35.48
CA ASN A 1073 6.55 -1.56 35.85
C ASN A 1073 5.07 -1.18 35.71
N LEU A 1074 4.58 -0.35 36.62
CA LEU A 1074 3.34 0.40 36.38
C LEU A 1074 3.56 1.49 35.30
N ALA A 1075 2.47 2.15 34.91
CA ALA A 1075 2.49 3.22 33.93
C ALA A 1075 3.44 4.35 34.38
N ARG A 1076 4.30 4.83 33.49
CA ARG A 1076 5.39 5.71 33.88
C ARG A 1076 5.79 6.65 32.75
N VAL A 1077 6.46 7.75 33.13
CA VAL A 1077 7.06 8.68 32.19
C VAL A 1077 8.54 8.34 32.07
N LYS A 1078 8.99 7.96 30.86
CA LYS A 1078 10.42 7.97 30.49
C LYS A 1078 10.68 9.18 29.58
N GLN A 1079 10.76 8.95 28.27
CA GLN A 1079 10.75 10.01 27.24
C GLN A 1079 9.32 10.30 26.76
N LYS A 1080 8.47 9.27 26.73
CA LYS A 1080 7.03 9.33 26.51
C LYS A 1080 6.34 8.57 27.64
N ILE A 1081 5.03 8.76 27.79
CA ILE A 1081 4.23 7.96 28.70
C ILE A 1081 4.19 6.52 28.17
N GLN A 1082 4.60 5.56 29.00
CA GLN A 1082 4.51 4.14 28.74
C GLN A 1082 3.39 3.52 29.60
N PRO A 1083 2.59 2.59 29.04
CA PRO A 1083 1.57 1.90 29.81
C PRO A 1083 2.17 0.97 30.87
N ALA A 1084 1.33 0.51 31.80
CA ALA A 1084 1.71 -0.52 32.75
C ALA A 1084 2.01 -1.85 32.03
N GLN A 1085 2.97 -2.59 32.58
CA GLN A 1085 3.42 -3.87 32.09
C GLN A 1085 2.70 -5.02 32.80
N ILE A 1086 2.52 -6.14 32.10
CA ILE A 1086 2.21 -7.43 32.71
C ILE A 1086 3.22 -8.46 32.23
N ALA A 1087 3.70 -9.31 33.14
CA ALA A 1087 4.59 -10.41 32.78
C ALA A 1087 3.86 -11.75 32.92
N ILE A 1088 3.82 -12.53 31.83
CA ILE A 1088 3.14 -13.83 31.78
C ILE A 1088 4.00 -14.90 31.11
N LEU A 1089 3.73 -16.15 31.44
CA LEU A 1089 4.22 -17.32 30.73
C LEU A 1089 3.12 -17.83 29.80
N THR A 1090 3.45 -18.07 28.52
CA THR A 1090 2.45 -18.45 27.50
C THR A 1090 2.71 -19.85 26.94
N PRO A 1091 1.68 -20.71 26.82
CA PRO A 1091 1.83 -22.04 26.21
C PRO A 1091 2.04 -21.97 24.69
N SER A 1092 1.72 -20.85 24.04
CA SER A 1092 1.87 -20.69 22.58
C SER A 1092 3.33 -20.60 22.12
N GLN A 1093 4.26 -20.37 23.05
CA GLN A 1093 5.69 -20.27 22.80
C GLN A 1093 6.45 -21.21 23.76
N PRO A 1094 6.40 -22.54 23.54
CA PRO A 1094 6.90 -23.52 24.50
C PRO A 1094 8.40 -23.38 24.80
N LEU A 1095 9.19 -22.84 23.87
CA LEU A 1095 10.62 -22.61 24.03
C LEU A 1095 10.97 -21.49 25.02
N THR A 1096 9.97 -20.77 25.54
CA THR A 1096 10.17 -19.81 26.64
C THR A 1096 10.23 -20.51 28.00
N LEU A 1097 9.82 -21.78 28.09
CA LEU A 1097 9.94 -22.62 29.29
C LEU A 1097 10.68 -23.93 28.97
N ILE A 1098 11.96 -23.97 29.35
CA ILE A 1098 12.84 -25.13 29.17
C ILE A 1098 13.02 -25.80 30.54
N LEU A 1099 12.67 -27.08 30.62
CA LEU A 1099 12.84 -27.92 31.80
C LEU A 1099 13.68 -29.12 31.40
N ASN A 1100 14.82 -29.30 32.07
CA ASN A 1100 15.72 -30.43 31.82
C ASN A 1100 15.83 -31.29 33.08
N PRO A 1101 15.98 -32.62 32.96
CA PRO A 1101 16.38 -33.45 34.08
C PRO A 1101 17.81 -33.08 34.50
N LEU A 1102 18.07 -33.11 35.80
CA LEU A 1102 19.39 -32.83 36.39
C LEU A 1102 20.26 -34.09 36.51
#